data_AF-A0A7H8QV53-F1
#
_entry.id   AF-A0A7H8QV53-F1
#
_cell.length_a   1.000
_cell.length_b   1.000
_cell.length_c   1.000
_cell.angle_alpha   90.00
_cell.angle_beta   90.00
_cell.angle_gamma   90.00
#
_symmetry.space_group_name_H-M   'P 1'
#
loop_
_entity.id
_entity.type
_entity.pdbx_description
1 polymer ?
#
loop_
_entity_poly.entity_id
_entity_poly.type
_entity_poly.pdbx_seq_one_letter_code
_entity_poly.pdbx_strand_id
1 'polypeptide(L)'
;MEETFTTVPTVDFARLKNPATKSEELARLRDAIFVVGFLYLQYDFGTPGIERKTDQNQVWERLEGPNQYPNISGAESLIKRYIHEITTLADEFVHLVAESLGLPATTFDDFKGNMSRLKFVKYPPVAPNSQGVGPHKDSAGLFTFLSQDDAGGLQVLNKNGEWIDAPPVDGSLVVNIQQGFEAITGGICTATTHRVLAPTHRTRYSIPFFLGVRLDLTLDELKETAAHIVQCVPVSDDTRKRAVDVPSEFLSPLYSCFGEAHLRNRVLSHPDVGQRWYPDLYASRNIADHQLIAAMVNSFAVIKSLPVLGACALAYTFPTIPDDLTTPYQQRLAVTGPKTVSVGWNTYEKLNQSCVEYGTTADDLGSKACSTISTTYDTSRTYSNAVNLTGLTPATTYYYKIVSGNSSVNHFFSPRTPGDTTPFNMDVVIDLGVYGSDGFTGNGSSKRDTPPSVDPELNHTTINRLAQTVDDYEFVLHPGDFGYADDWVLKVQNLLHGEKAYQAILEQFYGQLEPITSRKIYMPGAGNHEASCEEVPFSSGLCPEGQKNFTDLLHRFGKTTPYSFPSSSSNKTAQALAEKAQSLAQPPFWYSFEYGMVHIAVIDTETDFPNAPDGKDGSAHLGTGPLGAPNQQLDFLEADLASVDRSVTPWLIVAGHRPWYTTGSKSCTECQAAFEDLFYKYGVDVGVFGHQHNSQRFQPVYNNTADPKGLNDPDAPMYIVAGGAGNIEGPADVGTKPNYTAFAYADEFSYATIKFLNESSLQVDFLKSSTGEVLDSSTLYKSHTESFVVQ
;
A
#
# COMPACT_ATOMS: atom_id res chain seq x y z
N MET A 1 31.75 0.49 -34.20
CA MET A 1 30.82 -0.60 -33.81
C MET A 1 29.47 0.06 -33.57
N GLU A 2 28.36 -0.61 -33.86
CA GLU A 2 27.03 -0.06 -33.61
C GLU A 2 26.73 -0.11 -32.10
N GLU A 3 26.03 0.89 -31.56
CA GLU A 3 25.82 1.02 -30.10
C GLU A 3 24.71 0.10 -29.54
N THR A 4 24.08 -0.71 -30.39
CA THR A 4 23.00 -1.65 -30.03
C THR A 4 22.92 -2.78 -31.06
N PHE A 5 22.21 -3.87 -30.73
CA PHE A 5 22.04 -5.03 -31.59
C PHE A 5 20.57 -5.19 -32.03
N THR A 6 20.37 -5.56 -33.30
CA THR A 6 19.05 -5.86 -33.90
C THR A 6 18.77 -7.37 -34.02
N THR A 7 19.82 -8.20 -33.92
CA THR A 7 19.77 -9.67 -33.93
C THR A 7 20.79 -10.23 -32.95
N VAL A 8 20.49 -11.36 -32.31
CA VAL A 8 21.42 -12.02 -31.39
C VAL A 8 22.64 -12.60 -32.14
N PRO A 9 23.90 -12.36 -31.70
CA PRO A 9 25.08 -12.88 -32.37
C PRO A 9 25.23 -14.40 -32.30
N THR A 10 25.79 -14.99 -33.35
CA THR A 10 26.23 -16.39 -33.39
C THR A 10 27.76 -16.45 -33.34
N VAL A 11 28.31 -17.27 -32.44
CA VAL A 11 29.75 -17.48 -32.26
C VAL A 11 30.09 -18.94 -32.57
N ASP A 12 31.07 -19.19 -33.45
CA ASP A 12 31.45 -20.55 -33.84
C ASP A 12 32.50 -21.15 -32.87
N PHE A 13 32.05 -22.11 -32.06
CA PHE A 13 32.89 -22.79 -31.07
C PHE A 13 34.03 -23.63 -31.70
N ALA A 14 33.88 -24.11 -32.93
CA ALA A 14 34.97 -24.79 -33.65
C ALA A 14 36.03 -23.79 -34.16
N ARG A 15 35.63 -22.57 -34.51
CA ARG A 15 36.56 -21.47 -34.87
C ARG A 15 37.34 -20.93 -33.67
N LEU A 16 36.78 -20.96 -32.46
CA LEU A 16 37.51 -20.66 -31.21
C LEU A 16 38.62 -21.69 -30.91
N LYS A 17 38.45 -22.96 -31.31
CA LYS A 17 39.44 -24.04 -31.11
C LYS A 17 40.54 -24.08 -32.18
N ASN A 18 40.43 -23.31 -33.25
CA ASN A 18 41.41 -23.27 -34.35
C ASN A 18 42.34 -22.04 -34.22
N PRO A 19 43.66 -22.20 -34.04
CA PRO A 19 44.60 -21.09 -33.85
C PRO A 19 44.60 -20.04 -34.98
N ALA A 20 44.21 -20.41 -36.21
CA ALA A 20 44.14 -19.47 -37.34
C ALA A 20 42.91 -18.55 -37.31
N THR A 21 41.87 -18.89 -36.53
CA THR A 21 40.62 -18.12 -36.40
C THR A 21 40.34 -17.64 -34.98
N LYS A 22 40.99 -18.19 -33.95
CA LYS A 22 40.71 -17.91 -32.53
C LYS A 22 40.70 -16.41 -32.21
N SER A 23 41.63 -15.62 -32.72
CA SER A 23 41.67 -14.16 -32.45
C SER A 23 40.52 -13.37 -33.09
N GLU A 24 40.00 -13.79 -34.25
CA GLU A 24 38.82 -13.16 -34.86
C GLU A 24 37.56 -13.54 -34.09
N GLU A 25 37.43 -14.82 -33.75
CA GLU A 25 36.24 -15.34 -33.06
C GLU A 25 36.18 -14.91 -31.59
N LEU A 26 37.33 -14.71 -30.92
CA LEU A 26 37.41 -14.09 -29.59
C LEU A 26 36.92 -12.63 -29.60
N ALA A 27 37.16 -11.87 -30.67
CA ALA A 27 36.64 -10.50 -30.77
C ALA A 27 35.11 -10.50 -30.91
N ARG A 28 34.55 -11.45 -31.69
CA ARG A 28 33.10 -11.63 -31.81
C ARG A 28 32.46 -12.12 -30.50
N LEU A 29 33.13 -13.02 -29.78
CA LEU A 29 32.72 -13.48 -28.44
C LEU A 29 32.73 -12.30 -27.45
N ARG A 30 33.76 -11.45 -27.49
CA ARG A 30 33.86 -10.24 -26.66
C ARG A 30 32.70 -9.28 -26.97
N ASP A 31 32.44 -8.93 -28.22
CA ASP A 31 31.29 -8.09 -28.59
C ASP A 31 29.96 -8.71 -28.14
N ALA A 32 29.76 -10.03 -28.31
CA ALA A 32 28.57 -10.72 -27.83
C ALA A 32 28.41 -10.67 -26.30
N ILE A 33 29.49 -10.67 -25.53
CA ILE A 33 29.47 -10.54 -24.06
C ILE A 33 29.17 -9.09 -23.63
N PHE A 34 29.87 -8.11 -24.19
CA PHE A 34 29.77 -6.70 -23.76
C PHE A 34 28.53 -5.95 -24.30
N VAL A 35 28.09 -6.25 -25.52
CA VAL A 35 26.96 -5.55 -26.19
C VAL A 35 25.62 -6.26 -25.94
N VAL A 36 25.63 -7.59 -25.85
CA VAL A 36 24.40 -8.42 -25.89
C VAL A 36 24.17 -9.26 -24.62
N GLY A 37 25.23 -9.85 -24.06
CA GLY A 37 25.17 -10.73 -22.89
C GLY A 37 24.53 -12.09 -23.14
N PHE A 38 24.65 -12.63 -24.37
CA PHE A 38 23.89 -13.81 -24.83
C PHE A 38 24.54 -14.52 -26.05
N LEU A 39 24.53 -15.87 -26.10
CA LEU A 39 24.96 -16.72 -27.25
C LEU A 39 24.21 -18.09 -27.29
N TYR A 40 24.79 -19.26 -27.67
CA TYR A 40 24.01 -20.51 -27.97
C TYR A 40 24.58 -21.94 -27.59
N LEU A 41 24.19 -22.58 -26.44
CA LEU A 41 24.53 -23.96 -25.92
C LEU A 41 23.39 -24.59 -25.01
N GLN A 42 23.52 -25.68 -24.17
CA GLN A 42 22.39 -26.59 -23.70
C GLN A 42 22.05 -26.77 -22.17
N TYR A 43 20.97 -27.50 -21.74
CA TYR A 43 20.46 -27.67 -20.30
C TYR A 43 21.09 -28.81 -19.42
N ASP A 44 20.29 -29.65 -18.72
CA ASP A 44 20.26 -29.50 -17.24
C ASP A 44 19.62 -30.76 -16.48
N PHE A 45 20.28 -31.45 -15.51
CA PHE A 45 19.68 -32.32 -14.43
C PHE A 45 20.49 -32.67 -13.08
N GLY A 46 20.86 -31.71 -12.20
CA GLY A 46 21.72 -31.75 -10.96
C GLY A 46 23.12 -32.47 -10.95
N THR A 47 24.16 -32.00 -10.22
CA THR A 47 25.49 -32.68 -10.16
C THR A 47 25.43 -34.09 -9.55
N PRO A 48 25.88 -35.17 -10.25
CA PRO A 48 25.83 -36.53 -9.70
C PRO A 48 26.83 -36.77 -8.56
N GLY A 49 26.37 -37.44 -7.48
CA GLY A 49 27.23 -37.90 -6.38
C GLY A 49 27.19 -37.06 -5.11
N ILE A 50 26.39 -36.00 -5.06
CA ILE A 50 26.19 -35.19 -3.84
C ILE A 50 25.42 -35.99 -2.79
N GLU A 51 26.11 -36.37 -1.71
CA GLU A 51 25.51 -36.96 -0.51
C GLU A 51 24.93 -35.86 0.40
N ARG A 52 23.82 -36.17 1.08
CA ARG A 52 23.19 -35.25 2.02
C ARG A 52 23.97 -35.23 3.34
N LYS A 53 24.74 -34.17 3.58
CA LYS A 53 25.40 -33.89 4.87
C LYS A 53 24.35 -33.97 6.00
N THR A 54 24.60 -34.80 7.02
CA THR A 54 23.63 -35.05 8.12
C THR A 54 23.80 -34.09 9.29
N ASP A 55 25.04 -33.69 9.58
CA ASP A 55 25.35 -32.60 10.50
C ASP A 55 25.52 -31.32 9.66
N GLN A 56 24.59 -30.37 9.82
CA GLN A 56 24.58 -29.10 9.09
C GLN A 56 24.39 -27.96 10.08
N ASN A 57 25.44 -27.13 10.21
CA ASN A 57 25.44 -25.98 11.12
C ASN A 57 24.77 -24.75 10.48
N GLN A 58 24.61 -24.73 9.14
CA GLN A 58 23.97 -23.62 8.44
C GLN A 58 22.80 -24.12 7.57
N VAL A 59 21.67 -23.42 7.62
CA VAL A 59 20.40 -23.94 7.06
C VAL A 59 20.42 -24.05 5.53
N TRP A 60 21.20 -23.22 4.85
CA TRP A 60 21.34 -23.24 3.38
C TRP A 60 22.09 -24.47 2.86
N GLU A 61 22.86 -25.19 3.68
CA GLU A 61 23.51 -26.44 3.27
C GLU A 61 22.48 -27.50 2.83
N ARG A 62 21.21 -27.33 3.22
CA ARG A 62 20.06 -28.18 2.83
C ARG A 62 19.67 -28.04 1.35
N LEU A 63 20.26 -27.10 0.62
CA LEU A 63 20.14 -27.00 -0.84
C LEU A 63 20.88 -28.13 -1.58
N GLU A 64 21.91 -28.72 -0.96
CA GLU A 64 22.68 -29.84 -1.54
C GLU A 64 22.02 -31.20 -1.24
N GLY A 65 21.87 -32.04 -2.26
CA GLY A 65 21.31 -33.39 -2.10
C GLY A 65 21.20 -34.17 -3.42
N PRO A 66 20.78 -35.45 -3.34
CA PRO A 66 20.73 -36.34 -4.51
C PRO A 66 19.57 -36.01 -5.46
N ASN A 67 19.85 -36.08 -6.76
CA ASN A 67 18.87 -35.92 -7.84
C ASN A 67 17.68 -36.88 -7.75
N GLN A 68 16.50 -36.35 -8.07
CA GLN A 68 15.29 -37.15 -8.30
C GLN A 68 15.14 -37.42 -9.80
N TYR A 69 15.54 -38.61 -10.25
CA TYR A 69 15.40 -39.01 -11.65
C TYR A 69 13.98 -39.53 -11.95
N PRO A 70 13.42 -39.27 -13.16
CA PRO A 70 12.15 -39.87 -13.58
C PRO A 70 12.23 -41.39 -13.62
N ASN A 71 11.20 -42.08 -13.13
CA ASN A 71 11.08 -43.54 -13.19
C ASN A 71 10.70 -44.03 -14.61
N ILE A 72 11.62 -43.80 -15.56
CA ILE A 72 11.50 -44.12 -16.98
C ILE A 72 12.79 -44.83 -17.42
N SER A 73 12.65 -45.97 -18.09
CA SER A 73 13.82 -46.78 -18.49
C SER A 73 14.81 -45.98 -19.34
N GLY A 74 16.09 -46.03 -18.97
CA GLY A 74 17.18 -45.31 -19.64
C GLY A 74 17.24 -43.79 -19.37
N ALA A 75 16.25 -43.20 -18.70
CA ALA A 75 16.22 -41.75 -18.44
C ALA A 75 17.43 -41.30 -17.61
N GLU A 76 17.66 -41.92 -16.44
CA GLU A 76 18.81 -41.58 -15.57
C GLU A 76 20.16 -41.63 -16.31
N SER A 77 20.36 -42.59 -17.23
CA SER A 77 21.62 -42.72 -17.99
C SER A 77 21.76 -41.69 -19.12
N LEU A 78 20.65 -41.31 -19.78
CA LEU A 78 20.63 -40.19 -20.72
C LEU A 78 20.90 -38.88 -19.98
N ILE A 79 20.22 -38.68 -18.85
CA ILE A 79 20.33 -37.55 -17.96
C ILE A 79 21.78 -37.37 -17.45
N LYS A 80 22.36 -38.41 -16.83
CA LYS A 80 23.73 -38.34 -16.27
C LYS A 80 24.79 -38.00 -17.32
N ARG A 81 24.64 -38.55 -18.53
CA ARG A 81 25.49 -38.22 -19.67
C ARG A 81 25.33 -36.76 -20.08
N TYR A 82 24.10 -36.26 -20.22
CA TYR A 82 23.84 -34.87 -20.59
C TYR A 82 24.58 -33.90 -19.65
N ILE A 83 24.47 -34.08 -18.33
CA ILE A 83 25.17 -33.28 -17.30
C ILE A 83 26.68 -33.31 -17.53
N HIS A 84 27.24 -34.48 -17.85
CA HIS A 84 28.68 -34.62 -18.06
C HIS A 84 29.16 -33.85 -19.30
N GLU A 85 28.47 -34.00 -20.44
CA GLU A 85 28.84 -33.28 -21.66
C GLU A 85 28.70 -31.76 -21.49
N ILE A 86 27.61 -31.29 -20.87
CA ILE A 86 27.33 -29.86 -20.75
C ILE A 86 28.19 -29.15 -19.70
N THR A 87 28.48 -29.79 -18.54
CA THR A 87 29.42 -29.23 -17.57
C THR A 87 30.81 -29.12 -18.18
N THR A 88 31.27 -30.15 -18.90
CA THR A 88 32.56 -30.11 -19.64
C THR A 88 32.64 -28.93 -20.60
N LEU A 89 31.56 -28.70 -21.36
CA LEU A 89 31.43 -27.58 -22.32
C LEU A 89 31.35 -26.21 -21.62
N ALA A 90 30.68 -26.13 -20.47
CA ALA A 90 30.56 -24.90 -19.70
C ALA A 90 31.84 -24.51 -18.96
N ASP A 91 32.62 -25.48 -18.47
CA ASP A 91 33.97 -25.25 -17.93
C ASP A 91 34.90 -24.66 -19.00
N GLU A 92 34.94 -25.27 -20.18
CA GLU A 92 35.72 -24.74 -21.32
C GLU A 92 35.23 -23.35 -21.77
N PHE A 93 33.91 -23.12 -21.74
CA PHE A 93 33.34 -21.82 -22.05
C PHE A 93 33.73 -20.74 -21.03
N VAL A 94 33.69 -21.04 -19.72
CA VAL A 94 34.09 -20.11 -18.65
C VAL A 94 35.57 -19.72 -18.77
N HIS A 95 36.44 -20.66 -19.16
CA HIS A 95 37.85 -20.38 -19.46
C HIS A 95 38.01 -19.44 -20.66
N LEU A 96 37.24 -19.64 -21.73
CA LEU A 96 37.24 -18.76 -22.90
C LEU A 96 36.64 -17.37 -22.60
N VAL A 97 35.68 -17.26 -21.69
CA VAL A 97 35.19 -15.97 -21.19
C VAL A 97 36.31 -15.22 -20.46
N ALA A 98 37.05 -15.88 -19.56
CA ALA A 98 38.18 -15.27 -18.87
C ALA A 98 39.26 -14.78 -19.85
N GLU A 99 39.65 -15.59 -20.84
CA GLU A 99 40.54 -15.15 -21.92
C GLU A 99 39.99 -13.92 -22.67
N SER A 100 38.70 -13.90 -23.02
CA SER A 100 38.07 -12.79 -23.76
C SER A 100 38.05 -11.46 -22.98
N LEU A 101 38.02 -11.54 -21.65
CA LEU A 101 38.11 -10.43 -20.72
C LEU A 101 39.56 -9.95 -20.50
N GLY A 102 40.56 -10.69 -20.96
CA GLY A 102 42.00 -10.41 -20.74
C GLY A 102 42.56 -11.01 -19.45
N LEU A 103 41.81 -11.93 -18.82
CA LEU A 103 42.16 -12.57 -17.55
C LEU A 103 42.84 -13.93 -17.80
N PRO A 104 43.60 -14.47 -16.83
CA PRO A 104 44.00 -15.88 -16.84
C PRO A 104 42.79 -16.80 -17.00
N ALA A 105 42.89 -17.84 -17.84
CA ALA A 105 41.77 -18.73 -18.17
C ALA A 105 41.06 -19.31 -16.92
N THR A 106 41.82 -19.63 -15.87
CA THR A 106 41.31 -20.23 -14.63
C THR A 106 40.72 -19.24 -13.62
N THR A 107 40.66 -17.92 -13.92
CA THR A 107 40.26 -16.88 -12.95
C THR A 107 38.87 -17.06 -12.34
N PHE A 108 37.96 -17.78 -13.01
CA PHE A 108 36.61 -18.03 -12.50
C PHE A 108 36.43 -19.42 -11.86
N ASP A 109 37.46 -20.29 -11.83
CA ASP A 109 37.31 -21.66 -11.34
C ASP A 109 36.96 -21.72 -9.84
N ASP A 110 37.58 -20.87 -9.01
CA ASP A 110 37.40 -20.84 -7.55
C ASP A 110 36.01 -20.34 -7.10
N PHE A 111 35.18 -19.85 -8.04
CA PHE A 111 33.78 -19.47 -7.80
C PHE A 111 32.78 -20.58 -8.17
N LYS A 112 33.18 -21.63 -8.89
CA LYS A 112 32.24 -22.62 -9.44
C LYS A 112 31.61 -23.46 -8.34
N GLY A 113 30.29 -23.64 -8.42
CA GLY A 113 29.51 -24.33 -7.40
C GLY A 113 29.17 -25.77 -7.76
N ASN A 114 29.31 -26.67 -6.78
CA ASN A 114 28.84 -28.06 -6.88
C ASN A 114 27.33 -28.14 -7.13
N MET A 115 26.54 -27.15 -6.68
CA MET A 115 25.10 -27.04 -6.91
C MET A 115 24.78 -26.33 -8.25
N SER A 116 25.27 -26.87 -9.36
CA SER A 116 24.60 -26.60 -10.64
C SER A 116 23.20 -27.26 -10.60
N ARG A 117 22.15 -26.60 -11.09
CA ARG A 117 20.78 -26.77 -10.50
C ARG A 117 19.75 -27.48 -11.36
N LEU A 118 20.09 -28.68 -11.79
CA LEU A 118 19.74 -29.00 -13.16
C LEU A 118 18.27 -29.61 -13.42
N LYS A 119 17.46 -29.25 -14.48
CA LYS A 119 15.95 -29.24 -14.70
C LYS A 119 15.41 -29.49 -16.18
N PHE A 120 14.08 -29.67 -16.39
CA PHE A 120 13.35 -29.68 -17.71
C PHE A 120 12.05 -28.79 -17.73
N VAL A 121 11.61 -28.20 -18.87
CA VAL A 121 10.37 -27.37 -18.96
C VAL A 121 9.50 -27.62 -20.22
N LYS A 122 8.17 -27.51 -20.05
CA LYS A 122 7.13 -27.64 -21.10
C LYS A 122 6.13 -26.49 -21.01
N TYR A 123 5.94 -25.74 -22.10
CA TYR A 123 4.90 -24.72 -22.22
C TYR A 123 3.76 -25.21 -23.14
N PRO A 124 2.55 -25.47 -22.63
CA PRO A 124 1.42 -25.88 -23.45
C PRO A 124 0.89 -24.74 -24.34
N PRO A 125 0.12 -25.03 -25.40
CA PRO A 125 -0.58 -24.01 -26.17
C PRO A 125 -1.60 -23.27 -25.31
N VAL A 126 -1.66 -21.94 -25.44
CA VAL A 126 -2.62 -21.06 -24.74
C VAL A 126 -3.13 -19.95 -25.67
N ALA A 127 -4.05 -19.10 -25.17
CA ALA A 127 -4.59 -18.00 -25.95
C ALA A 127 -3.51 -16.94 -26.31
N PRO A 128 -3.63 -16.24 -27.46
CA PRO A 128 -2.75 -15.12 -27.79
C PRO A 128 -2.65 -14.09 -26.65
N ASN A 129 -1.47 -13.48 -26.51
CA ASN A 129 -1.10 -12.54 -25.45
C ASN A 129 -1.06 -13.13 -24.02
N SER A 130 -1.19 -14.45 -23.84
CA SER A 130 -0.94 -15.09 -22.54
C SER A 130 0.57 -15.04 -22.20
N GLN A 131 0.88 -14.71 -20.95
CA GLN A 131 2.25 -14.73 -20.42
C GLN A 131 2.73 -16.17 -20.20
N GLY A 132 3.97 -16.49 -20.60
CA GLY A 132 4.60 -17.79 -20.34
C GLY A 132 5.49 -17.74 -19.09
N VAL A 133 6.62 -17.04 -19.21
CA VAL A 133 7.43 -16.58 -18.07
C VAL A 133 7.60 -15.07 -18.21
N GLY A 134 7.47 -14.34 -17.11
CA GLY A 134 7.62 -12.89 -17.10
C GLY A 134 9.06 -12.42 -17.38
N PRO A 135 9.27 -11.10 -17.52
CA PRO A 135 10.59 -10.49 -17.47
C PRO A 135 11.33 -10.87 -16.17
N HIS A 136 12.50 -11.48 -16.29
CA HIS A 136 13.35 -11.83 -15.15
C HIS A 136 14.82 -11.94 -15.57
N LYS A 137 15.74 -11.85 -14.60
CA LYS A 137 17.14 -12.30 -14.74
C LYS A 137 17.26 -13.72 -14.17
N ASP A 138 18.25 -14.48 -14.61
CA ASP A 138 18.51 -15.81 -14.04
C ASP A 138 19.25 -15.75 -12.70
N SER A 139 18.69 -16.46 -11.73
CA SER A 139 19.09 -16.44 -10.32
C SER A 139 20.34 -17.26 -10.03
N ALA A 140 21.32 -16.62 -9.39
CA ALA A 140 22.33 -17.29 -8.58
C ALA A 140 23.14 -18.43 -9.27
N GLY A 141 23.65 -18.15 -10.47
CA GLY A 141 24.68 -18.95 -11.12
C GLY A 141 25.67 -18.09 -11.89
N LEU A 142 26.53 -18.72 -12.69
CA LEU A 142 27.47 -18.05 -13.59
C LEU A 142 26.82 -17.77 -14.95
N PHE A 143 26.46 -18.84 -15.66
CA PHE A 143 25.87 -18.80 -17.00
C PHE A 143 24.70 -19.79 -17.08
N THR A 144 23.66 -19.41 -17.80
CA THR A 144 22.59 -20.32 -18.24
C THR A 144 22.92 -20.75 -19.67
N PHE A 145 22.71 -22.01 -20.03
CA PHE A 145 22.88 -22.53 -21.40
C PHE A 145 21.56 -23.28 -21.78
N LEU A 146 20.99 -23.15 -22.98
CA LEU A 146 19.56 -23.39 -23.35
C LEU A 146 19.23 -24.21 -24.61
N SER A 147 18.76 -25.46 -24.47
CA SER A 147 18.04 -26.15 -25.55
C SER A 147 16.66 -25.56 -25.83
N GLN A 148 16.43 -25.04 -27.03
CA GLN A 148 15.09 -24.78 -27.54
C GLN A 148 14.66 -25.88 -28.52
N ASP A 149 13.36 -26.20 -28.55
CA ASP A 149 12.75 -26.74 -29.75
C ASP A 149 12.47 -25.62 -30.77
N ASP A 150 12.01 -25.99 -31.95
CA ASP A 150 11.72 -25.08 -33.06
C ASP A 150 10.42 -24.24 -32.88
N ALA A 151 9.86 -24.17 -31.66
CA ALA A 151 8.65 -23.40 -31.38
C ALA A 151 8.89 -21.91 -31.05
N GLY A 152 10.12 -21.53 -30.68
CA GLY A 152 10.51 -20.13 -30.44
C GLY A 152 9.88 -19.49 -29.19
N GLY A 153 9.67 -18.16 -29.20
CA GLY A 153 8.97 -17.43 -28.14
C GLY A 153 9.83 -16.99 -26.94
N LEU A 154 11.15 -17.21 -26.95
CA LEU A 154 12.07 -16.53 -26.02
C LEU A 154 12.35 -15.11 -26.51
N GLN A 155 12.32 -14.15 -25.59
CA GLN A 155 12.69 -12.76 -25.87
C GLN A 155 13.70 -12.22 -24.85
N VAL A 156 14.62 -11.38 -25.31
CA VAL A 156 15.71 -10.77 -24.54
C VAL A 156 15.57 -9.27 -24.56
N LEU A 157 15.82 -8.61 -23.43
CA LEU A 157 15.78 -7.15 -23.32
C LEU A 157 17.16 -6.54 -23.68
N ASN A 158 17.21 -5.76 -24.77
CA ASN A 158 18.43 -5.04 -25.15
C ASN A 158 18.66 -3.80 -24.25
N LYS A 159 19.79 -3.08 -24.45
CA LYS A 159 20.13 -1.90 -23.63
C LYS A 159 19.13 -0.74 -23.78
N ASN A 160 18.43 -0.65 -24.92
CA ASN A 160 17.40 0.35 -25.23
C ASN A 160 16.04 0.08 -24.53
N GLY A 161 15.85 -1.10 -23.93
CA GLY A 161 14.56 -1.53 -23.40
C GLY A 161 13.64 -2.22 -24.42
N GLU A 162 14.17 -2.62 -25.58
CA GLU A 162 13.43 -3.31 -26.63
C GLU A 162 13.50 -4.83 -26.44
N TRP A 163 12.38 -5.52 -26.68
CA TRP A 163 12.29 -6.98 -26.62
C TRP A 163 12.67 -7.60 -27.97
N ILE A 164 13.85 -8.21 -28.03
CA ILE A 164 14.39 -8.88 -29.22
C ILE A 164 14.07 -10.39 -29.13
N ASP A 165 13.50 -10.96 -30.19
CA ASP A 165 13.30 -12.42 -30.28
C ASP A 165 14.65 -13.15 -30.33
N ALA A 166 14.76 -14.24 -29.56
CA ALA A 166 15.85 -15.20 -29.63
C ALA A 166 15.36 -16.48 -30.32
N PRO A 167 15.35 -16.52 -31.67
CA PRO A 167 14.80 -17.63 -32.43
C PRO A 167 15.61 -18.93 -32.21
N PRO A 168 14.99 -20.12 -32.30
CA PRO A 168 15.72 -21.38 -32.32
C PRO A 168 16.58 -21.47 -33.58
N VAL A 169 17.84 -21.88 -33.43
CA VAL A 169 18.80 -22.05 -34.53
C VAL A 169 19.38 -23.46 -34.44
N ASP A 170 19.04 -24.33 -35.39
CA ASP A 170 19.39 -25.76 -35.37
C ASP A 170 20.90 -26.03 -35.24
N GLY A 171 21.28 -27.12 -34.57
CA GLY A 171 22.65 -27.42 -34.14
C GLY A 171 23.20 -26.46 -33.07
N SER A 172 22.47 -25.41 -32.73
CA SER A 172 22.72 -24.46 -31.65
C SER A 172 21.44 -24.29 -30.81
N LEU A 173 21.54 -23.52 -29.72
CA LEU A 173 20.70 -23.75 -28.55
C LEU A 173 20.28 -22.40 -27.87
N VAL A 174 20.95 -21.86 -26.83
CA VAL A 174 21.00 -20.44 -26.30
C VAL A 174 22.01 -20.36 -25.10
N VAL A 175 22.58 -19.20 -24.71
CA VAL A 175 23.37 -18.96 -23.48
C VAL A 175 23.06 -17.57 -22.96
N ASN A 176 22.94 -17.35 -21.64
CA ASN A 176 22.76 -16.03 -21.04
C ASN A 176 23.53 -15.86 -19.72
N ILE A 177 23.97 -14.63 -19.44
CA ILE A 177 24.66 -14.28 -18.18
C ILE A 177 23.67 -14.31 -17.01
N GLN A 178 24.06 -14.93 -15.89
CA GLN A 178 23.30 -14.97 -14.64
C GLN A 178 23.80 -13.93 -13.62
N GLN A 179 22.98 -13.63 -12.61
CA GLN A 179 23.27 -12.59 -11.62
C GLN A 179 24.50 -12.86 -10.73
N GLY A 180 24.97 -14.11 -10.63
CA GLY A 180 26.21 -14.42 -9.91
C GLY A 180 27.46 -13.97 -10.68
N PHE A 181 27.49 -14.11 -12.01
CA PHE A 181 28.60 -13.60 -12.83
C PHE A 181 28.57 -12.07 -12.94
N GLU A 182 27.38 -11.46 -13.00
CA GLU A 182 27.19 -10.01 -12.87
C GLU A 182 27.79 -9.50 -11.55
N ALA A 183 27.57 -10.19 -10.44
CA ALA A 183 28.16 -9.85 -9.14
C ALA A 183 29.70 -10.04 -9.12
N ILE A 184 30.21 -11.18 -9.58
CA ILE A 184 31.65 -11.51 -9.59
C ILE A 184 32.46 -10.55 -10.47
N THR A 185 31.87 -10.05 -11.55
CA THR A 185 32.51 -9.07 -12.46
C THR A 185 32.25 -7.61 -12.07
N GLY A 186 31.71 -7.34 -10.88
CA GLY A 186 31.43 -5.98 -10.40
C GLY A 186 30.41 -5.21 -11.25
N GLY A 187 29.52 -5.91 -11.94
CA GLY A 187 28.53 -5.35 -12.86
C GLY A 187 29.01 -5.16 -14.31
N ILE A 188 30.26 -5.46 -14.63
CA ILE A 188 30.79 -5.31 -16.01
C ILE A 188 30.05 -6.25 -16.97
N CYS A 189 29.85 -7.52 -16.59
CA CYS A 189 29.11 -8.49 -17.39
C CYS A 189 27.66 -8.56 -16.92
N THR A 190 26.81 -7.63 -17.39
CA THR A 190 25.40 -7.54 -16.93
C THR A 190 24.59 -8.81 -17.20
N ALA A 191 23.82 -9.25 -16.21
CA ALA A 191 22.94 -10.40 -16.31
C ALA A 191 21.73 -10.08 -17.20
N THR A 192 21.32 -11.05 -18.01
CA THR A 192 20.43 -10.78 -19.13
C THR A 192 18.97 -10.98 -18.77
N THR A 193 18.25 -9.85 -18.65
CA THR A 193 16.80 -9.79 -18.52
C THR A 193 16.12 -10.42 -19.75
N HIS A 194 15.31 -11.43 -19.54
CA HIS A 194 14.63 -12.18 -20.59
C HIS A 194 13.21 -12.60 -20.17
N ARG A 195 12.36 -12.99 -21.13
CA ARG A 195 10.99 -13.47 -20.92
C ARG A 195 10.60 -14.56 -21.91
N VAL A 196 9.55 -15.33 -21.61
CA VAL A 196 8.99 -16.32 -22.54
C VAL A 196 7.54 -15.97 -22.84
N LEU A 197 7.25 -15.68 -24.11
CA LEU A 197 5.88 -15.61 -24.62
C LEU A 197 5.32 -17.03 -24.67
N ALA A 198 4.09 -17.23 -24.20
CA ALA A 198 3.49 -18.56 -24.23
C ALA A 198 3.07 -18.92 -25.67
N PRO A 199 3.27 -20.17 -26.12
CA PRO A 199 3.02 -20.54 -27.51
C PRO A 199 1.51 -20.65 -27.79
N THR A 200 1.09 -20.27 -28.99
CA THR A 200 -0.33 -20.21 -29.39
C THR A 200 -0.84 -21.43 -30.15
N HIS A 201 0.07 -22.26 -30.70
CA HIS A 201 -0.30 -23.29 -31.69
C HIS A 201 0.25 -24.69 -31.40
N ARG A 202 1.36 -24.80 -30.66
CA ARG A 202 1.95 -26.09 -30.27
C ARG A 202 2.60 -26.00 -28.90
N THR A 203 2.90 -27.14 -28.29
CA THR A 203 3.72 -27.15 -27.08
C THR A 203 5.14 -26.74 -27.43
N ARG A 204 5.72 -25.79 -26.68
CA ARG A 204 7.16 -25.48 -26.70
C ARG A 204 7.84 -26.30 -25.62
N TYR A 205 8.88 -27.02 -25.98
CA TYR A 205 9.82 -27.64 -25.07
C TYR A 205 11.11 -26.81 -25.05
N SER A 206 11.40 -26.21 -23.90
CA SER A 206 12.76 -25.79 -23.60
C SER A 206 13.35 -26.79 -22.64
N ILE A 207 14.53 -27.31 -22.95
CA ILE A 207 15.42 -27.73 -21.89
C ILE A 207 16.27 -26.48 -21.57
N PRO A 208 16.08 -25.78 -20.40
CA PRO A 208 17.72 -24.33 -18.29
C PRO A 208 19.18 -24.50 -17.68
N PHE A 209 20.36 -24.68 -18.34
CA PHE A 209 21.61 -25.04 -17.63
C PHE A 209 22.13 -24.00 -16.64
N PHE A 210 21.75 -24.08 -15.37
CA PHE A 210 22.31 -23.19 -14.36
C PHE A 210 23.65 -23.75 -13.87
N LEU A 211 24.75 -23.33 -14.51
CA LEU A 211 26.09 -23.50 -13.95
C LEU A 211 26.15 -22.71 -12.64
N GLY A 212 26.36 -23.42 -11.53
CA GLY A 212 26.29 -22.86 -10.18
C GLY A 212 27.50 -22.01 -9.80
N VAL A 213 27.27 -21.05 -8.89
CA VAL A 213 28.33 -20.45 -8.05
C VAL A 213 28.35 -21.20 -6.72
N ARG A 214 29.51 -21.30 -6.07
CA ARG A 214 29.67 -21.99 -4.77
C ARG A 214 28.83 -21.30 -3.68
N LEU A 215 28.08 -22.10 -2.93
CA LEU A 215 27.08 -21.61 -1.98
C LEU A 215 27.70 -20.94 -0.74
N ASP A 216 28.96 -21.25 -0.44
CA ASP A 216 29.72 -20.68 0.67
C ASP A 216 30.38 -19.33 0.34
N LEU A 217 30.32 -18.85 -0.92
CA LEU A 217 30.90 -17.56 -1.32
C LEU A 217 30.31 -16.42 -0.49
N THR A 218 31.16 -15.73 0.26
CA THR A 218 30.78 -14.59 1.09
C THR A 218 30.76 -13.28 0.30
N LEU A 219 30.03 -12.29 0.81
CA LEU A 219 29.97 -10.95 0.24
C LEU A 219 31.34 -10.21 0.32
N ASP A 220 32.23 -10.60 1.24
CA ASP A 220 33.55 -9.98 1.38
C ASP A 220 34.61 -10.59 0.44
N GLU A 221 34.65 -11.92 0.29
CA GLU A 221 35.44 -12.57 -0.78
C GLU A 221 35.02 -12.05 -2.18
N LEU A 222 33.71 -11.83 -2.37
CA LEU A 222 33.16 -11.24 -3.58
C LEU A 222 33.69 -9.82 -3.82
N LYS A 223 33.68 -8.94 -2.81
CA LYS A 223 34.21 -7.56 -2.91
C LYS A 223 35.70 -7.55 -3.25
N GLU A 224 36.51 -8.32 -2.52
CA GLU A 224 37.96 -8.38 -2.70
C GLU A 224 38.32 -8.84 -4.12
N THR A 225 37.67 -9.91 -4.59
CA THR A 225 38.00 -10.50 -5.88
C THR A 225 37.40 -9.71 -7.05
N ALA A 226 36.19 -9.16 -6.92
CA ALA A 226 35.62 -8.26 -7.92
C ALA A 226 36.46 -6.99 -8.10
N ALA A 227 37.01 -6.41 -7.02
CA ALA A 227 37.89 -5.25 -7.11
C ALA A 227 39.18 -5.53 -7.91
N HIS A 228 39.73 -6.75 -7.83
CA HIS A 228 40.85 -7.20 -8.64
C HIS A 228 40.44 -7.44 -10.10
N ILE A 229 39.34 -8.17 -10.33
CA ILE A 229 38.82 -8.47 -11.68
C ILE A 229 38.52 -7.18 -12.46
N VAL A 230 37.81 -6.23 -11.84
CA VAL A 230 37.45 -4.92 -12.44
C VAL A 230 38.68 -4.11 -12.86
N GLN A 231 39.80 -4.21 -12.15
CA GLN A 231 41.05 -3.53 -12.52
C GLN A 231 41.79 -4.19 -13.69
N CYS A 232 41.57 -5.49 -13.94
CA CYS A 232 42.24 -6.24 -15.00
C CYS A 232 41.45 -6.27 -16.32
N VAL A 233 40.13 -6.08 -16.31
CA VAL A 233 39.32 -6.00 -17.54
C VAL A 233 39.62 -4.68 -18.27
N PRO A 234 40.04 -4.70 -19.55
CA PRO A 234 40.27 -3.48 -20.32
C PRO A 234 38.96 -2.70 -20.51
N VAL A 235 38.92 -1.48 -19.97
CA VAL A 235 37.74 -0.60 -19.99
C VAL A 235 37.28 -0.34 -21.43
N SER A 236 36.05 -0.76 -21.74
CA SER A 236 35.29 -0.30 -22.90
C SER A 236 34.47 0.94 -22.53
N ASP A 237 34.31 1.89 -23.46
CA ASP A 237 33.51 3.11 -23.25
C ASP A 237 32.01 2.85 -22.95
N ASP A 238 31.52 1.63 -23.21
CA ASP A 238 30.15 1.18 -22.96
C ASP A 238 29.88 0.94 -21.46
N THR A 239 29.80 2.05 -20.72
CA THR A 239 29.42 2.13 -19.31
C THR A 239 27.91 2.29 -19.10
N ARG A 240 27.10 2.10 -20.16
CA ARG A 240 25.64 2.34 -20.13
C ARG A 240 24.92 1.17 -19.45
N LYS A 241 24.31 1.44 -18.29
CA LYS A 241 23.31 0.53 -17.70
C LYS A 241 22.12 0.34 -18.64
N ARG A 242 21.46 -0.82 -18.59
CA ARG A 242 20.24 -1.09 -19.38
C ARG A 242 19.13 -0.14 -18.93
N ALA A 243 18.29 0.34 -19.85
CA ALA A 243 17.21 1.30 -19.55
C ALA A 243 16.17 0.78 -18.55
N VAL A 244 16.05 -0.55 -18.40
CA VAL A 244 15.35 -1.21 -17.29
C VAL A 244 16.31 -2.24 -16.70
N ASP A 245 16.63 -2.10 -15.42
CA ASP A 245 17.53 -3.00 -14.69
C ASP A 245 16.80 -3.62 -13.49
N VAL A 246 17.00 -4.91 -13.27
CA VAL A 246 16.43 -5.65 -12.14
C VAL A 246 17.51 -5.78 -11.07
N PRO A 247 17.30 -5.26 -9.85
CA PRO A 247 18.29 -5.31 -8.77
C PRO A 247 18.81 -6.72 -8.50
N SER A 248 20.10 -6.82 -8.19
CA SER A 248 20.71 -8.10 -7.79
C SER A 248 20.50 -8.32 -6.29
N GLU A 249 19.50 -9.12 -5.95
CA GLU A 249 19.16 -9.56 -4.58
C GLU A 249 20.39 -10.14 -3.84
N PHE A 250 21.35 -10.70 -4.59
CA PHE A 250 22.59 -11.32 -4.11
C PHE A 250 23.64 -10.31 -3.58
N LEU A 251 23.49 -9.02 -3.86
CA LEU A 251 24.36 -7.97 -3.31
C LEU A 251 23.82 -7.39 -1.98
N SER A 252 22.74 -7.95 -1.45
CA SER A 252 22.17 -7.55 -0.16
C SER A 252 23.13 -7.86 1.00
N PRO A 253 23.45 -6.89 1.88
CA PRO A 253 24.29 -7.12 3.06
C PRO A 253 23.57 -7.94 4.16
N LEU A 254 22.31 -8.33 3.94
CA LEU A 254 21.51 -9.13 4.88
C LEU A 254 21.86 -10.63 4.85
N TYR A 255 22.67 -11.09 3.90
CA TYR A 255 22.99 -12.50 3.70
C TYR A 255 24.47 -12.79 3.96
N SER A 256 24.74 -13.77 4.80
CA SER A 256 26.11 -14.16 5.20
C SER A 256 26.93 -14.73 4.03
N CYS A 257 26.27 -15.46 3.13
CA CYS A 257 26.85 -16.05 1.93
C CYS A 257 25.79 -16.28 0.85
N PHE A 258 26.26 -16.62 -0.34
CA PHE A 258 25.48 -16.88 -1.54
C PHE A 258 24.35 -17.93 -1.34
N GLY A 259 24.61 -18.97 -0.55
CA GLY A 259 23.66 -20.03 -0.22
C GLY A 259 22.48 -19.56 0.63
N GLU A 260 22.72 -18.63 1.57
CA GLU A 260 21.64 -18.06 2.38
C GLU A 260 20.66 -17.27 1.51
N ALA A 261 21.18 -16.40 0.63
CA ALA A 261 20.39 -15.68 -0.36
C ALA A 261 19.60 -16.66 -1.24
N HIS A 262 20.27 -17.71 -1.73
CA HIS A 262 19.66 -18.74 -2.58
C HIS A 262 18.49 -19.46 -1.89
N LEU A 263 18.64 -19.83 -0.62
CA LEU A 263 17.60 -20.53 0.12
C LEU A 263 16.40 -19.61 0.39
N ARG A 264 16.64 -18.37 0.83
CA ARG A 264 15.56 -17.42 1.15
C ARG A 264 14.73 -17.09 -0.10
N ASN A 265 15.38 -16.78 -1.23
CA ASN A 265 14.67 -16.45 -2.47
C ASN A 265 13.91 -17.68 -3.02
N ARG A 266 14.39 -18.90 -2.74
CA ARG A 266 13.66 -20.15 -3.04
C ARG A 266 12.43 -20.36 -2.16
N VAL A 267 12.50 -20.08 -0.87
CA VAL A 267 11.38 -20.13 0.09
C VAL A 267 10.29 -19.11 -0.29
N LEU A 268 10.68 -17.90 -0.71
CA LEU A 268 9.76 -16.88 -1.23
C LEU A 268 9.09 -17.34 -2.54
N SER A 269 9.88 -17.83 -3.50
CA SER A 269 9.38 -18.23 -4.84
C SER A 269 8.50 -19.49 -4.85
N HIS A 270 8.51 -20.30 -3.78
CA HIS A 270 7.79 -21.58 -3.70
C HIS A 270 7.15 -21.68 -2.30
N PRO A 271 6.09 -20.89 -2.01
CA PRO A 271 5.59 -20.71 -0.65
C PRO A 271 5.05 -22.00 -0.02
N ASP A 272 4.52 -22.93 -0.82
CA ASP A 272 4.07 -24.26 -0.39
C ASP A 272 5.24 -25.15 0.06
N VAL A 273 6.35 -25.12 -0.67
CA VAL A 273 7.60 -25.81 -0.32
C VAL A 273 8.26 -25.14 0.89
N GLY A 274 8.21 -23.81 0.95
CA GLY A 274 8.69 -22.98 2.06
C GLY A 274 8.00 -23.31 3.38
N GLN A 275 6.67 -23.19 3.43
CA GLN A 275 5.85 -23.56 4.59
C GLN A 275 6.12 -24.99 5.06
N ARG A 276 6.23 -25.95 4.13
CA ARG A 276 6.32 -27.37 4.45
C ARG A 276 7.68 -27.83 4.96
N TRP A 277 8.77 -27.23 4.49
CA TRP A 277 10.14 -27.71 4.76
C TRP A 277 11.06 -26.69 5.44
N TYR A 278 10.68 -25.41 5.44
CA TYR A 278 11.42 -24.30 6.04
C TYR A 278 10.47 -23.32 6.78
N PRO A 279 9.55 -23.80 7.64
CA PRO A 279 8.49 -22.98 8.23
C PRO A 279 9.01 -21.75 8.98
N ASP A 280 10.12 -21.87 9.71
CA ASP A 280 10.70 -20.78 10.49
C ASP A 280 11.25 -19.65 9.59
N LEU A 281 11.89 -20.01 8.47
CA LEU A 281 12.34 -19.05 7.47
C LEU A 281 11.15 -18.42 6.72
N TYR A 282 10.11 -19.21 6.43
CA TYR A 282 8.90 -18.73 5.78
C TYR A 282 8.12 -17.74 6.67
N ALA A 283 8.03 -18.00 7.98
CA ALA A 283 7.45 -17.08 8.95
C ALA A 283 8.27 -15.77 9.08
N SER A 284 9.59 -15.83 8.89
CA SER A 284 10.46 -14.64 8.95
C SER A 284 10.33 -13.65 7.78
N ARG A 285 9.48 -13.93 6.78
CA ARG A 285 9.26 -13.07 5.59
C ARG A 285 8.97 -11.61 5.98
N ASN A 286 8.05 -11.40 6.93
CA ASN A 286 7.61 -10.11 7.45
C ASN A 286 8.72 -9.28 8.14
N ILE A 287 9.92 -9.83 8.35
CA ILE A 287 11.08 -9.12 8.91
C ILE A 287 12.13 -8.83 7.82
N ALA A 288 12.32 -9.78 6.89
CA ALA A 288 13.30 -9.65 5.82
C ALA A 288 12.92 -8.57 4.81
N ASP A 289 11.65 -8.48 4.40
CA ASP A 289 11.21 -7.54 3.37
C ASP A 289 11.38 -6.07 3.81
N HIS A 290 10.99 -5.76 5.06
CA HIS A 290 11.21 -4.43 5.68
C HIS A 290 12.71 -4.07 5.75
N GLN A 291 13.60 -5.04 6.03
CA GLN A 291 15.04 -4.80 6.07
C GLN A 291 15.68 -4.67 4.68
N LEU A 292 15.13 -5.34 3.66
CA LEU A 292 15.58 -5.23 2.26
C LEU A 292 15.29 -3.83 1.70
N ILE A 293 14.11 -3.29 2.02
CA ILE A 293 13.75 -1.89 1.74
C ILE A 293 14.71 -0.93 2.46
N ALA A 294 14.96 -1.13 3.77
CA ALA A 294 15.90 -0.31 4.53
C ALA A 294 17.35 -0.32 3.99
N ALA A 295 17.81 -1.45 3.42
CA ALA A 295 19.12 -1.56 2.80
C ALA A 295 19.22 -0.81 1.45
N MET A 296 18.15 -0.81 0.65
CA MET A 296 18.07 0.01 -0.56
C MET A 296 18.07 1.51 -0.22
N VAL A 297 17.24 1.95 0.74
CA VAL A 297 17.14 3.37 1.14
C VAL A 297 18.47 3.92 1.67
N ASN A 298 19.17 3.17 2.53
CA ASN A 298 20.49 3.58 3.03
C ASN A 298 21.55 3.74 1.91
N SER A 299 21.41 3.02 0.79
CA SER A 299 22.33 3.13 -0.35
C SER A 299 22.15 4.43 -1.13
N PHE A 300 20.96 5.03 -1.13
CA PHE A 300 20.69 6.32 -1.78
C PHE A 300 21.17 7.53 -0.96
N ALA A 301 21.29 7.40 0.36
CA ALA A 301 21.66 8.51 1.26
C ALA A 301 23.04 9.14 0.99
N VAL A 302 23.91 8.45 0.23
CA VAL A 302 25.31 8.87 -0.03
C VAL A 302 25.46 9.75 -1.27
N ILE A 303 24.54 9.70 -2.25
CA ILE A 303 24.73 10.38 -3.56
C ILE A 303 24.01 11.74 -3.63
N LYS A 304 24.37 12.67 -2.73
CA LYS A 304 23.97 14.08 -2.82
C LYS A 304 24.80 14.90 -3.81
N SER A 305 25.03 14.39 -5.03
CA SER A 305 25.48 15.18 -6.19
C SER A 305 25.60 14.38 -7.50
N LEU A 306 24.64 14.53 -8.40
CA LEU A 306 24.84 14.60 -9.87
C LEU A 306 23.51 14.94 -10.56
N PRO A 307 23.38 16.08 -11.26
CA PRO A 307 22.21 16.37 -12.09
C PRO A 307 22.28 15.64 -13.45
N VAL A 308 21.14 15.62 -14.15
CA VAL A 308 20.93 15.06 -15.50
C VAL A 308 20.85 13.53 -15.57
N LEU A 309 19.61 13.02 -15.51
CA LEU A 309 19.06 12.17 -16.57
C LEU A 309 17.53 12.21 -16.50
N GLY A 310 16.91 12.91 -17.46
CA GLY A 310 15.45 12.96 -17.62
C GLY A 310 14.96 11.95 -18.66
N ALA A 311 13.68 11.61 -18.60
CA ALA A 311 12.94 10.83 -19.60
C ALA A 311 13.43 9.39 -19.86
N CYS A 312 13.13 8.49 -18.90
CA CYS A 312 12.60 7.15 -19.20
C CYS A 312 11.98 6.50 -17.94
N ALA A 313 11.07 7.23 -17.28
CA ALA A 313 10.23 6.61 -16.25
C ALA A 313 9.21 5.66 -16.89
N LEU A 314 8.89 4.55 -16.24
CA LEU A 314 7.61 3.89 -16.44
C LEU A 314 6.52 4.93 -16.11
N ALA A 315 5.63 5.20 -17.06
CA ALA A 315 4.84 6.44 -17.05
C ALA A 315 3.77 6.44 -15.95
N TYR A 316 4.14 6.92 -14.77
CA TYR A 316 3.20 7.22 -13.69
C TYR A 316 2.12 8.19 -14.21
N THR A 317 0.87 7.74 -14.18
CA THR A 317 -0.27 8.50 -14.74
C THR A 317 -0.89 9.35 -13.64
N PHE A 318 -0.28 10.51 -13.39
CA PHE A 318 -0.80 11.50 -12.45
C PHE A 318 -2.25 11.88 -12.78
N PRO A 319 -3.10 12.13 -11.77
CA PRO A 319 -4.42 12.74 -11.97
C PRO A 319 -4.30 13.97 -12.88
N THR A 320 -5.10 13.96 -13.94
CA THR A 320 -4.99 14.91 -15.06
C THR A 320 -5.43 16.30 -14.66
N ILE A 321 -4.52 17.27 -14.81
CA ILE A 321 -4.85 18.69 -14.64
C ILE A 321 -5.78 19.11 -15.80
N PRO A 322 -6.97 19.69 -15.53
CA PRO A 322 -7.90 20.15 -16.56
C PRO A 322 -7.41 21.45 -17.21
N ASP A 323 -7.81 21.69 -18.46
CA ASP A 323 -7.51 22.96 -19.18
C ASP A 323 -8.12 24.19 -18.47
N ASP A 324 -9.28 24.02 -17.82
CA ASP A 324 -9.89 25.01 -16.92
C ASP A 324 -9.49 24.68 -15.47
N LEU A 325 -8.47 25.38 -14.97
CA LEU A 325 -7.94 25.22 -13.61
C LEU A 325 -8.95 25.61 -12.51
N THR A 326 -10.04 26.30 -12.87
CA THR A 326 -11.16 26.62 -11.97
C THR A 326 -12.24 25.54 -11.92
N THR A 327 -12.07 24.43 -12.65
CA THR A 327 -12.92 23.23 -12.55
C THR A 327 -12.95 22.74 -11.09
N PRO A 328 -14.11 22.66 -10.44
CA PRO A 328 -14.23 22.09 -9.11
C PRO A 328 -14.03 20.57 -9.14
N TYR A 329 -13.25 20.07 -8.19
CA TYR A 329 -12.89 18.66 -8.05
C TYR A 329 -12.93 18.29 -6.57
N GLN A 330 -13.09 17.01 -6.21
CA GLN A 330 -13.05 16.52 -4.82
C GLN A 330 -14.08 17.22 -3.91
N GLN A 331 -15.30 17.42 -4.42
CA GLN A 331 -16.40 18.01 -3.67
C GLN A 331 -16.74 17.22 -2.42
N ARG A 332 -16.87 17.92 -1.30
CA ARG A 332 -17.15 17.37 0.03
C ARG A 332 -18.06 18.27 0.83
N LEU A 333 -19.02 17.67 1.52
CA LEU A 333 -20.02 18.36 2.34
C LEU A 333 -19.77 18.06 3.81
N ALA A 334 -19.93 19.05 4.68
CA ALA A 334 -19.80 18.88 6.12
C ALA A 334 -20.74 19.83 6.88
N VAL A 335 -21.16 19.47 8.09
CA VAL A 335 -22.02 20.35 8.91
C VAL A 335 -21.16 21.42 9.59
N THR A 336 -21.50 22.69 9.40
CA THR A 336 -20.84 23.83 10.08
C THR A 336 -21.76 24.58 11.06
N GLY A 337 -22.95 24.06 11.29
CA GLY A 337 -23.89 24.49 12.33
C GLY A 337 -25.30 23.91 12.11
N PRO A 338 -26.22 24.02 13.09
CA PRO A 338 -27.56 23.41 13.02
C PRO A 338 -28.43 23.79 11.81
N LYS A 339 -28.07 24.85 11.07
CA LYS A 339 -28.71 25.30 9.83
C LYS A 339 -27.68 25.70 8.76
N THR A 340 -26.51 25.07 8.78
CA THR A 340 -25.38 25.41 7.92
C THR A 340 -24.63 24.17 7.43
N VAL A 341 -24.47 24.07 6.10
CA VAL A 341 -23.60 23.07 5.46
C VAL A 341 -22.46 23.79 4.76
N SER A 342 -21.24 23.30 4.92
CA SER A 342 -20.09 23.72 4.12
C SER A 342 -20.03 22.91 2.83
N VAL A 343 -19.84 23.58 1.69
CA VAL A 343 -19.44 22.97 0.43
C VAL A 343 -17.94 23.24 0.27
N GLY A 344 -17.14 22.19 0.42
CA GLY A 344 -15.70 22.19 0.15
C GLY A 344 -15.39 21.57 -1.21
N TRP A 345 -14.35 22.07 -1.89
CA TRP A 345 -13.85 21.49 -3.14
C TRP A 345 -12.42 21.98 -3.42
N ASN A 346 -11.71 21.28 -4.30
CA ASN A 346 -10.37 21.66 -4.75
C ASN A 346 -10.38 22.22 -6.18
N THR A 347 -9.43 23.10 -6.49
CA THR A 347 -9.14 23.65 -7.83
C THR A 347 -7.63 23.60 -8.10
N TYR A 348 -7.21 23.66 -9.36
CA TYR A 348 -5.77 23.66 -9.71
C TYR A 348 -5.15 25.07 -9.77
N GLU A 349 -5.95 26.12 -9.63
CA GLU A 349 -5.48 27.47 -9.32
C GLU A 349 -6.20 28.08 -8.11
N LYS A 350 -5.63 29.17 -7.57
CA LYS A 350 -6.14 29.88 -6.40
C LYS A 350 -7.31 30.77 -6.76
N LEU A 351 -8.46 30.57 -6.13
CA LEU A 351 -9.63 31.42 -6.32
C LEU A 351 -9.56 32.67 -5.40
N ASN A 352 -9.71 33.86 -5.99
CA ASN A 352 -9.85 35.11 -5.23
C ASN A 352 -11.21 35.21 -4.52
N GLN A 353 -12.23 34.60 -5.12
CA GLN A 353 -13.56 34.44 -4.54
C GLN A 353 -14.18 33.15 -5.10
N SER A 354 -14.76 32.37 -4.19
CA SER A 354 -15.38 31.07 -4.44
C SER A 354 -16.87 31.19 -4.11
N CYS A 355 -17.78 30.78 -4.99
CA CYS A 355 -19.23 30.94 -4.79
C CYS A 355 -20.00 29.66 -5.10
N VAL A 356 -21.14 29.51 -4.43
CA VAL A 356 -22.11 28.42 -4.62
C VAL A 356 -23.51 29.03 -4.73
N GLU A 357 -24.25 28.60 -5.75
CA GLU A 357 -25.68 28.89 -5.95
C GLU A 357 -26.48 27.68 -5.44
N TYR A 358 -27.58 27.90 -4.72
CA TYR A 358 -28.33 26.85 -4.04
C TYR A 358 -29.82 27.17 -3.87
N GLY A 359 -30.66 26.14 -3.83
CA GLY A 359 -32.11 26.27 -3.71
C GLY A 359 -32.78 24.93 -3.38
N THR A 360 -34.10 24.93 -3.19
CA THR A 360 -34.88 23.70 -2.93
C THR A 360 -35.39 23.01 -4.20
N THR A 361 -34.97 23.47 -5.38
CA THR A 361 -35.26 22.85 -6.68
C THR A 361 -34.00 22.84 -7.56
N ALA A 362 -33.89 21.88 -8.48
CA ALA A 362 -32.72 21.77 -9.36
C ALA A 362 -32.66 22.89 -10.43
N ASP A 363 -33.81 23.38 -10.88
CA ASP A 363 -33.95 24.36 -11.96
C ASP A 363 -33.91 25.83 -11.47
N ASP A 364 -34.17 26.07 -10.18
CA ASP A 364 -34.08 27.39 -9.53
C ASP A 364 -33.25 27.29 -8.24
N LEU A 365 -31.99 27.72 -8.35
CA LEU A 365 -30.99 27.82 -7.28
C LEU A 365 -30.94 29.24 -6.68
N GLY A 366 -32.11 29.85 -6.43
CA GLY A 366 -32.29 31.28 -6.15
C GLY A 366 -31.60 31.90 -4.92
N SER A 367 -30.71 31.20 -4.22
CA SER A 367 -29.82 31.75 -3.19
C SER A 367 -28.35 31.61 -3.59
N LYS A 368 -27.48 32.52 -3.14
CA LYS A 368 -26.04 32.49 -3.46
C LYS A 368 -25.19 32.85 -2.25
N ALA A 369 -24.21 32.00 -1.96
CA ALA A 369 -23.19 32.22 -0.93
C ALA A 369 -21.81 32.33 -1.59
N CYS A 370 -20.91 33.10 -0.99
CA CYS A 370 -19.54 33.29 -1.47
C CYS A 370 -18.55 33.39 -0.31
N SER A 371 -17.29 33.06 -0.60
CA SER A 371 -16.17 32.97 0.34
C SER A 371 -14.88 33.42 -0.33
N THR A 372 -13.87 33.78 0.47
CA THR A 372 -12.48 34.01 0.01
C THR A 372 -11.52 32.94 0.52
N ILE A 373 -12.05 31.81 1.00
CA ILE A 373 -11.26 30.65 1.41
C ILE A 373 -10.78 29.92 0.15
N SER A 374 -9.47 30.00 -0.08
CA SER A 374 -8.72 29.22 -1.07
C SER A 374 -7.31 29.02 -0.53
N THR A 375 -7.02 27.86 0.07
CA THR A 375 -5.79 27.56 0.80
C THR A 375 -5.01 26.42 0.14
N THR A 376 -3.68 26.39 0.32
CA THR A 376 -2.82 25.29 -0.14
C THR A 376 -1.56 25.24 0.73
N TYR A 377 -0.79 24.16 0.61
CA TYR A 377 0.52 23.96 1.22
C TYR A 377 1.56 23.68 0.12
N ASP A 378 2.84 23.91 0.39
CA ASP A 378 3.88 24.09 -0.64
C ASP A 378 4.06 22.90 -1.60
N THR A 379 3.84 21.67 -1.13
CA THR A 379 3.90 20.46 -1.96
C THR A 379 2.58 20.08 -2.67
N SER A 380 1.46 20.78 -2.44
CA SER A 380 0.18 20.43 -3.08
C SER A 380 0.05 20.91 -4.52
N ARG A 381 -0.64 20.12 -5.34
CA ARG A 381 -1.03 20.50 -6.70
C ARG A 381 -2.36 21.28 -6.77
N THR A 382 -3.06 21.43 -5.65
CA THR A 382 -4.42 22.00 -5.63
C THR A 382 -4.65 23.02 -4.50
N TYR A 383 -5.69 23.84 -4.65
CA TYR A 383 -6.18 24.79 -3.67
C TYR A 383 -7.52 24.33 -3.11
N SER A 384 -7.61 24.19 -1.79
CA SER A 384 -8.81 23.84 -1.03
C SER A 384 -9.68 25.08 -0.83
N ASN A 385 -10.91 25.03 -1.32
CA ASN A 385 -11.93 26.08 -1.26
C ASN A 385 -13.09 25.64 -0.35
N ALA A 386 -13.74 26.57 0.34
CA ALA A 386 -14.91 26.28 1.17
C ALA A 386 -15.92 27.45 1.19
N VAL A 387 -17.22 27.12 1.06
CA VAL A 387 -18.35 28.06 1.16
C VAL A 387 -19.42 27.50 2.10
N ASN A 388 -19.79 28.25 3.15
CA ASN A 388 -20.88 27.88 4.04
C ASN A 388 -22.23 28.39 3.53
N LEU A 389 -23.18 27.46 3.35
CA LEU A 389 -24.57 27.72 3.00
C LEU A 389 -25.38 27.85 4.30
N THR A 390 -25.75 29.06 4.69
CA THR A 390 -26.41 29.37 5.96
C THR A 390 -27.92 29.53 5.82
N GLY A 391 -28.64 29.43 6.94
CA GLY A 391 -30.08 29.69 7.01
C GLY A 391 -30.94 28.58 6.40
N LEU A 392 -30.39 27.37 6.28
CA LEU A 392 -31.08 26.22 5.69
C LEU A 392 -32.32 25.83 6.52
N THR A 393 -33.37 25.40 5.84
CA THR A 393 -34.50 24.71 6.47
C THR A 393 -34.01 23.31 6.87
N PRO A 394 -34.12 22.87 8.13
CA PRO A 394 -33.69 21.53 8.54
C PRO A 394 -34.39 20.40 7.78
N ALA A 395 -33.77 19.21 7.76
CA ALA A 395 -34.31 17.98 7.15
C ALA A 395 -34.93 18.17 5.74
N THR A 396 -34.31 19.03 4.92
CA THR A 396 -34.76 19.43 3.58
C THR A 396 -33.68 19.14 2.54
N THR A 397 -34.07 18.61 1.38
CA THR A 397 -33.16 18.47 0.23
C THR A 397 -32.88 19.83 -0.39
N TYR A 398 -31.60 20.20 -0.45
CA TYR A 398 -31.11 21.36 -1.18
C TYR A 398 -30.31 20.93 -2.40
N TYR A 399 -30.57 21.57 -3.53
CA TYR A 399 -29.75 21.51 -4.73
C TYR A 399 -28.71 22.63 -4.67
N TYR A 400 -27.51 22.36 -5.18
CA TYR A 400 -26.44 23.34 -5.24
C TYR A 400 -25.60 23.20 -6.51
N LYS A 401 -24.93 24.28 -6.90
CA LYS A 401 -23.95 24.31 -7.98
C LYS A 401 -22.81 25.26 -7.62
N ILE A 402 -21.57 24.82 -7.86
CA ILE A 402 -20.38 25.67 -7.71
C ILE A 402 -20.30 26.59 -8.92
N VAL A 403 -20.03 27.88 -8.69
CA VAL A 403 -20.01 28.89 -9.75
C VAL A 403 -18.66 28.86 -10.46
N SER A 404 -18.54 27.94 -11.40
CA SER A 404 -17.39 27.72 -12.30
C SER A 404 -17.88 27.44 -13.73
N GLY A 405 -16.98 27.54 -14.71
CA GLY A 405 -17.27 27.21 -16.11
C GLY A 405 -17.64 25.74 -16.32
N ASN A 406 -17.10 24.85 -15.48
CA ASN A 406 -17.26 23.40 -15.56
C ASN A 406 -17.83 22.84 -14.25
N SER A 407 -19.15 22.96 -14.02
CA SER A 407 -19.81 22.42 -12.82
C SER A 407 -21.27 22.03 -13.07
N SER A 408 -21.69 20.90 -12.48
CA SER A 408 -23.06 20.36 -12.48
C SER A 408 -23.90 20.89 -11.31
N VAL A 409 -25.21 20.61 -11.34
CA VAL A 409 -26.08 20.73 -10.16
C VAL A 409 -26.03 19.40 -9.40
N ASN A 410 -25.65 19.44 -8.13
CA ASN A 410 -25.69 18.34 -7.19
C ASN A 410 -26.74 18.61 -6.10
N HIS A 411 -26.96 17.68 -5.16
CA HIS A 411 -27.93 17.84 -4.07
C HIS A 411 -27.46 17.18 -2.78
N PHE A 412 -27.89 17.73 -1.65
CA PHE A 412 -27.63 17.22 -0.31
C PHE A 412 -28.87 17.31 0.58
N PHE A 413 -28.88 16.55 1.67
CA PHE A 413 -29.89 16.66 2.72
C PHE A 413 -29.36 17.56 3.85
N SER A 414 -30.05 18.64 4.17
CA SER A 414 -29.65 19.56 5.25
C SER A 414 -29.76 18.88 6.63
N PRO A 415 -28.95 19.29 7.62
CA PRO A 415 -29.01 18.76 8.99
C PRO A 415 -30.43 18.71 9.59
N ARG A 416 -30.65 17.70 10.43
CA ARG A 416 -31.84 17.59 11.27
C ARG A 416 -31.77 18.61 12.42
N THR A 417 -32.94 19.05 12.91
CA THR A 417 -32.98 19.93 14.10
C THR A 417 -32.61 19.10 15.33
N PRO A 418 -31.80 19.59 16.28
CA PRO A 418 -31.63 18.93 17.58
C PRO A 418 -33.00 18.60 18.21
N GLY A 419 -33.19 17.36 18.66
CA GLY A 419 -34.49 16.85 19.12
C GLY A 419 -35.42 16.30 18.03
N ASP A 420 -34.97 16.19 16.77
CA ASP A 420 -35.68 15.40 15.74
C ASP A 420 -35.43 13.90 15.96
N THR A 421 -36.46 13.22 16.45
CA THR A 421 -36.47 11.79 16.80
C THR A 421 -36.92 10.88 15.67
N THR A 422 -37.08 11.42 14.45
CA THR A 422 -37.30 10.63 13.23
C THR A 422 -36.12 9.68 13.01
N PRO A 423 -36.33 8.37 12.75
CA PRO A 423 -35.23 7.43 12.57
C PRO A 423 -34.34 7.77 11.37
N PHE A 424 -33.03 7.62 11.55
CA PHE A 424 -32.01 7.79 10.51
C PHE A 424 -30.78 6.91 10.75
N ASN A 425 -29.96 6.76 9.71
CA ASN A 425 -28.73 5.98 9.74
C ASN A 425 -27.51 6.87 9.41
N MET A 426 -26.37 6.58 10.03
CA MET A 426 -25.05 7.09 9.62
C MET A 426 -24.11 5.91 9.37
N ASP A 427 -23.26 6.01 8.37
CA ASP A 427 -22.22 5.00 8.09
C ASP A 427 -20.88 5.45 8.68
N VAL A 428 -20.13 4.49 9.22
CA VAL A 428 -18.81 4.66 9.84
C VAL A 428 -17.80 3.89 9.02
N VAL A 429 -16.81 4.61 8.48
CA VAL A 429 -15.65 4.06 7.77
C VAL A 429 -14.40 4.70 8.31
N ILE A 430 -13.38 3.90 8.58
CA ILE A 430 -12.09 4.33 9.13
C ILE A 430 -11.06 3.40 8.50
N ASP A 431 -9.81 3.84 8.35
CA ASP A 431 -8.75 3.00 7.80
C ASP A 431 -9.07 2.56 6.33
N LEU A 432 -9.54 3.51 5.51
CA LEU A 432 -10.22 3.25 4.23
C LEU A 432 -9.28 3.05 3.03
N GLY A 433 -8.26 3.91 2.90
CA GLY A 433 -7.27 3.88 1.84
C GLY A 433 -7.75 4.24 0.42
N VAL A 434 -6.76 4.50 -0.45
CA VAL A 434 -6.94 4.60 -1.89
C VAL A 434 -7.05 3.21 -2.53
N TYR A 435 -7.76 3.08 -3.65
CA TYR A 435 -7.86 1.83 -4.42
C TYR A 435 -7.33 1.98 -5.85
N GLY A 436 -7.05 0.85 -6.52
CA GLY A 436 -6.53 0.78 -7.89
C GLY A 436 -5.06 0.40 -7.96
N SER A 437 -4.33 0.85 -8.99
CA SER A 437 -2.89 0.52 -9.19
C SER A 437 -2.01 0.87 -7.99
N ASP A 438 -2.18 2.06 -7.43
CA ASP A 438 -1.40 2.54 -6.29
C ASP A 438 -1.99 2.09 -4.94
N GLY A 439 -3.26 1.69 -4.89
CA GLY A 439 -3.93 1.17 -3.67
C GLY A 439 -3.96 -0.35 -3.50
N PHE A 440 -3.62 -1.11 -4.55
CA PHE A 440 -3.82 -2.57 -4.69
C PHE A 440 -5.28 -3.06 -4.76
N THR A 441 -5.75 -3.29 -5.99
CA THR A 441 -6.63 -4.43 -6.29
C THR A 441 -6.02 -5.27 -7.41
N GLY A 442 -5.90 -6.59 -7.20
CA GLY A 442 -5.42 -7.53 -8.22
C GLY A 442 -6.47 -7.89 -9.27
N ASN A 443 -6.08 -8.62 -10.32
CA ASN A 443 -6.91 -8.98 -11.49
C ASN A 443 -8.19 -9.79 -11.16
N GLY A 444 -9.25 -9.12 -10.69
CA GLY A 444 -10.59 -9.68 -10.51
C GLY A 444 -11.44 -9.60 -11.79
N SER A 445 -11.27 -10.56 -12.71
CA SER A 445 -11.92 -10.51 -14.03
C SER A 445 -13.41 -10.87 -14.00
N SER A 446 -14.28 -9.91 -13.66
CA SER A 446 -15.71 -9.96 -14.00
C SER A 446 -16.24 -8.59 -14.44
N LYS A 447 -17.39 -8.55 -15.13
CA LYS A 447 -18.04 -7.32 -15.61
C LYS A 447 -19.50 -7.31 -15.16
N ARG A 448 -20.07 -6.09 -15.10
CA ARG A 448 -21.50 -5.73 -14.89
C ARG A 448 -21.87 -5.51 -13.42
N ASP A 449 -22.61 -4.46 -13.05
CA ASP A 449 -23.16 -3.32 -13.82
C ASP A 449 -22.94 -2.00 -13.04
N THR A 450 -22.82 -0.88 -13.75
CA THR A 450 -22.39 0.42 -13.17
C THR A 450 -23.55 1.24 -12.59
N PRO A 451 -23.47 1.68 -11.32
CA PRO A 451 -24.10 2.92 -10.88
C PRO A 451 -23.46 4.12 -11.62
N PRO A 452 -24.15 5.27 -11.77
CA PRO A 452 -23.53 6.44 -12.37
C PRO A 452 -22.35 6.95 -11.52
N SER A 453 -21.20 7.20 -12.18
CA SER A 453 -19.98 7.84 -11.65
C SER A 453 -19.06 7.07 -10.68
N VAL A 454 -19.22 5.76 -10.47
CA VAL A 454 -18.24 4.94 -9.73
C VAL A 454 -17.25 4.26 -10.70
N ASP A 455 -15.95 4.28 -10.39
CA ASP A 455 -14.91 3.64 -11.20
C ASP A 455 -15.00 2.10 -11.12
N PRO A 456 -14.89 1.35 -12.25
CA PRO A 456 -14.84 -0.10 -12.25
C PRO A 456 -13.72 -0.76 -11.40
N GLU A 457 -12.62 -0.07 -11.09
CA GLU A 457 -11.60 -0.58 -10.17
C GLU A 457 -12.08 -0.62 -8.70
N LEU A 458 -13.13 0.13 -8.36
CA LEU A 458 -13.75 0.13 -7.03
C LEU A 458 -14.73 -1.05 -6.81
N ASN A 459 -14.93 -1.95 -7.77
CA ASN A 459 -15.84 -3.09 -7.56
C ASN A 459 -15.43 -3.91 -6.31
N HIS A 460 -16.41 -4.16 -5.44
CA HIS A 460 -16.27 -4.81 -4.12
C HIS A 460 -15.59 -4.00 -3.00
N THR A 461 -15.16 -2.74 -3.23
CA THR A 461 -14.62 -1.87 -2.17
C THR A 461 -15.71 -1.22 -1.33
N THR A 462 -15.33 -0.70 -0.16
CA THR A 462 -16.23 0.06 0.73
C THR A 462 -16.69 1.37 0.09
N ILE A 463 -15.86 2.02 -0.74
CA ILE A 463 -16.25 3.22 -1.48
C ILE A 463 -17.38 2.90 -2.48
N ASN A 464 -17.24 1.85 -3.29
CA ASN A 464 -18.33 1.43 -4.18
C ASN A 464 -19.59 1.01 -3.40
N ARG A 465 -19.44 0.36 -2.24
CA ARG A 465 -20.56 0.01 -1.38
C ARG A 465 -21.33 1.25 -0.94
N LEU A 466 -20.66 2.23 -0.33
CA LEU A 466 -21.23 3.51 0.09
C LEU A 466 -21.91 4.27 -1.06
N ALA A 467 -21.36 4.19 -2.28
CA ALA A 467 -21.95 4.80 -3.47
C ALA A 467 -23.18 4.03 -4.00
N GLN A 468 -23.25 2.71 -3.80
CA GLN A 468 -24.42 1.89 -4.14
C GLN A 468 -25.56 2.04 -3.11
N THR A 469 -25.24 2.13 -1.82
CA THR A 469 -26.19 2.33 -0.70
C THR A 469 -26.35 3.80 -0.33
N VAL A 470 -25.99 4.72 -1.23
CA VAL A 470 -25.88 6.17 -0.95
C VAL A 470 -27.16 6.80 -0.42
N ASP A 471 -28.34 6.24 -0.73
CA ASP A 471 -29.63 6.75 -0.27
C ASP A 471 -30.13 6.08 1.04
N ASP A 472 -29.40 5.09 1.59
CA ASP A 472 -29.74 4.34 2.82
C ASP A 472 -29.24 5.00 4.13
N TYR A 473 -28.31 5.96 4.05
CA TYR A 473 -27.73 6.71 5.17
C TYR A 473 -27.77 8.23 4.93
N GLU A 474 -27.70 9.05 5.97
CA GLU A 474 -27.78 10.51 5.86
C GLU A 474 -26.40 11.20 5.86
N PHE A 475 -25.43 10.66 6.60
CA PHE A 475 -24.05 11.13 6.62
C PHE A 475 -23.05 10.00 6.91
N VAL A 476 -21.77 10.29 6.69
CA VAL A 476 -20.63 9.43 6.96
C VAL A 476 -19.74 10.04 8.04
N LEU A 477 -19.23 9.21 8.94
CA LEU A 477 -18.28 9.57 10.00
C LEU A 477 -16.96 8.81 9.79
N HIS A 478 -15.85 9.54 9.64
CA HIS A 478 -14.52 8.98 9.32
C HIS A 478 -13.43 9.59 10.21
N PRO A 479 -13.30 9.13 11.47
CA PRO A 479 -12.22 9.54 12.38
C PRO A 479 -10.85 8.92 12.03
N GLY A 480 -10.19 9.49 11.01
CA GLY A 480 -8.78 9.25 10.71
C GLY A 480 -8.48 8.13 9.70
N ASP A 481 -7.24 8.14 9.22
CA ASP A 481 -6.67 7.21 8.25
C ASP A 481 -7.49 7.17 6.94
N PHE A 482 -7.31 8.23 6.17
CA PHE A 482 -7.97 8.50 4.90
C PHE A 482 -7.28 7.77 3.75
N GLY A 483 -6.22 8.38 3.20
CA GLY A 483 -5.67 8.01 1.88
C GLY A 483 -4.48 7.05 1.89
N TYR A 484 -3.81 6.88 3.04
CA TYR A 484 -2.53 6.14 3.16
C TYR A 484 -1.51 6.65 2.13
N ALA A 485 -1.34 7.98 2.08
CA ALA A 485 -0.51 8.65 1.10
C ALA A 485 0.98 8.56 1.41
N ASP A 486 1.33 8.35 2.68
CA ASP A 486 2.65 8.09 3.23
C ASP A 486 3.18 6.70 2.85
N ASP A 487 2.30 5.72 2.63
CA ASP A 487 2.63 4.41 2.03
C ASP A 487 3.09 4.48 0.56
N TRP A 488 3.17 5.66 -0.06
CA TRP A 488 3.72 5.84 -1.41
C TRP A 488 5.06 5.11 -1.60
N VAL A 489 5.89 5.05 -0.56
CA VAL A 489 7.23 4.45 -0.58
C VAL A 489 7.20 2.92 -0.69
N LEU A 490 6.11 2.25 -0.31
CA LEU A 490 5.96 0.79 -0.40
C LEU A 490 5.84 0.30 -1.86
N LYS A 491 5.58 1.20 -2.81
CA LYS A 491 5.51 0.91 -4.25
C LYS A 491 6.84 1.24 -4.92
N VAL A 492 7.55 0.22 -5.42
CA VAL A 492 8.83 0.39 -6.15
C VAL A 492 8.72 1.40 -7.32
N GLN A 493 7.56 1.50 -7.98
CA GLN A 493 7.31 2.45 -9.07
C GLN A 493 7.27 3.92 -8.60
N ASN A 494 6.97 4.19 -7.33
CA ASN A 494 6.80 5.53 -6.76
C ASN A 494 8.09 6.09 -6.13
N LEU A 495 9.12 5.25 -5.92
CA LEU A 495 10.41 5.61 -5.31
C LEU A 495 11.14 6.77 -6.01
N LEU A 496 10.84 7.05 -7.29
CA LEU A 496 11.40 8.16 -8.07
C LEU A 496 10.50 9.40 -8.14
N HIS A 497 9.34 9.39 -7.48
CA HIS A 497 8.28 10.39 -7.63
C HIS A 497 7.95 11.16 -6.33
N GLY A 498 8.19 10.58 -5.15
CA GLY A 498 8.20 11.30 -3.86
C GLY A 498 6.94 12.11 -3.60
N GLU A 499 7.10 13.43 -3.41
CA GLU A 499 6.02 14.41 -3.24
C GLU A 499 4.84 14.19 -4.22
N LYS A 500 5.12 13.79 -5.46
CA LYS A 500 4.12 13.71 -6.54
C LYS A 500 3.33 12.41 -6.47
N ALA A 501 3.90 11.35 -5.91
CA ALA A 501 3.18 10.11 -5.63
C ALA A 501 2.25 10.30 -4.42
N TYR A 502 2.77 10.88 -3.33
CA TYR A 502 1.99 11.24 -2.14
C TYR A 502 0.76 12.10 -2.51
N GLN A 503 0.96 13.18 -3.28
CA GLN A 503 -0.15 14.03 -3.74
C GLN A 503 -1.09 13.33 -4.71
N ALA A 504 -0.60 12.50 -5.62
CA ALA A 504 -1.46 11.75 -6.53
C ALA A 504 -2.36 10.74 -5.80
N ILE A 505 -1.83 10.06 -4.76
CA ILE A 505 -2.61 9.15 -3.90
C ILE A 505 -3.74 9.91 -3.19
N LEU A 506 -3.43 11.04 -2.53
CA LEU A 506 -4.47 11.89 -1.92
C LEU A 506 -5.50 12.34 -2.96
N GLU A 507 -5.05 12.81 -4.12
CA GLU A 507 -5.94 13.34 -5.13
C GLU A 507 -6.81 12.27 -5.80
N GLN A 508 -6.34 11.03 -5.88
CA GLN A 508 -7.09 9.86 -6.31
C GLN A 508 -8.09 9.42 -5.24
N PHE A 509 -7.68 9.35 -3.97
CA PHE A 509 -8.56 9.01 -2.84
C PHE A 509 -9.78 9.93 -2.75
N TYR A 510 -9.57 11.25 -2.67
CA TYR A 510 -10.70 12.20 -2.61
C TYR A 510 -11.51 12.27 -3.91
N GLY A 511 -10.92 11.88 -5.05
CA GLY A 511 -11.64 11.72 -6.32
C GLY A 511 -12.54 10.48 -6.33
N GLN A 512 -12.10 9.38 -5.72
CA GLN A 512 -12.88 8.15 -5.52
C GLN A 512 -14.04 8.37 -4.53
N LEU A 513 -13.88 9.27 -3.55
CA LEU A 513 -14.94 9.66 -2.61
C LEU A 513 -15.97 10.67 -3.16
N GLU A 514 -15.61 11.50 -4.15
CA GLU A 514 -16.47 12.59 -4.66
C GLU A 514 -17.91 12.18 -5.01
N PRO A 515 -18.21 10.99 -5.61
CA PRO A 515 -19.58 10.53 -5.86
C PRO A 515 -20.45 10.40 -4.60
N ILE A 516 -19.84 10.22 -3.42
CA ILE A 516 -20.49 10.16 -2.12
C ILE A 516 -20.47 11.55 -1.48
N THR A 517 -19.29 12.16 -1.35
CA THR A 517 -19.08 13.36 -0.53
C THR A 517 -19.66 14.63 -1.16
N SER A 518 -19.97 14.62 -2.46
CA SER A 518 -20.76 15.67 -3.14
C SER A 518 -22.28 15.57 -2.89
N ARG A 519 -22.76 14.50 -2.25
CA ARG A 519 -24.18 14.25 -1.96
C ARG A 519 -24.50 14.02 -0.49
N LYS A 520 -23.52 13.56 0.28
CA LYS A 520 -23.63 13.18 1.69
C LYS A 520 -22.66 14.00 2.53
N ILE A 521 -23.13 14.39 3.71
CA ILE A 521 -22.29 14.99 4.75
C ILE A 521 -21.23 13.96 5.16
N TYR A 522 -19.99 14.41 5.33
CA TYR A 522 -18.82 13.58 5.59
C TYR A 522 -17.97 14.27 6.67
N MET A 523 -17.94 13.67 7.86
CA MET A 523 -17.39 14.26 9.08
C MET A 523 -16.06 13.58 9.44
N PRO A 524 -14.91 14.27 9.30
CA PRO A 524 -13.58 13.69 9.50
C PRO A 524 -13.13 13.74 10.97
N GLY A 525 -12.13 12.94 11.32
CA GLY A 525 -11.24 13.15 12.46
C GLY A 525 -9.78 13.03 12.02
N ALA A 526 -8.87 12.74 12.94
CA ALA A 526 -7.44 12.58 12.67
C ALA A 526 -6.96 11.16 13.01
N GLY A 527 -6.14 10.56 12.14
CA GLY A 527 -5.43 9.30 12.38
C GLY A 527 -3.93 9.44 12.13
N ASN A 528 -3.17 8.36 12.38
CA ASN A 528 -1.70 8.43 12.33
C ASN A 528 -1.14 8.62 10.91
N HIS A 529 -1.82 8.13 9.87
CA HIS A 529 -1.39 8.36 8.47
C HIS A 529 -1.59 9.82 8.01
N GLU A 530 -2.40 10.62 8.73
CA GLU A 530 -2.41 12.09 8.58
C GLU A 530 -1.41 12.79 9.52
N ALA A 531 -1.13 12.21 10.69
CA ALA A 531 -0.27 12.80 11.71
C ALA A 531 1.15 13.04 11.20
N SER A 532 1.76 12.05 10.54
CA SER A 532 3.06 12.22 9.89
C SER A 532 3.30 11.21 8.77
N CYS A 533 3.84 11.69 7.66
CA CYS A 533 4.55 10.94 6.61
C CYS A 533 5.68 9.98 7.10
N GLU A 534 5.90 9.87 8.40
CA GLU A 534 6.99 9.12 9.05
C GLU A 534 6.52 7.89 9.84
N GLU A 535 5.21 7.62 9.87
CA GLU A 535 4.64 6.40 10.51
C GLU A 535 5.32 5.15 9.93
N VAL A 536 5.24 5.01 8.59
CA VAL A 536 5.84 3.92 7.82
C VAL A 536 7.33 3.78 8.16
N PRO A 537 7.78 2.65 8.73
CA PRO A 537 9.18 2.49 9.13
C PRO A 537 10.17 2.77 7.98
N PHE A 538 11.29 3.41 8.32
CA PHE A 538 12.37 3.83 7.41
C PHE A 538 12.04 4.99 6.43
N SER A 539 10.84 5.58 6.49
CA SER A 539 10.42 6.70 5.64
C SER A 539 10.95 8.09 6.06
N SER A 540 11.45 8.27 7.29
CA SER A 540 11.81 9.59 7.85
C SER A 540 12.91 10.37 7.11
N GLY A 541 13.74 9.68 6.33
CA GLY A 541 14.70 10.30 5.40
C GLY A 541 14.13 10.65 4.01
N LEU A 542 12.89 10.25 3.73
CA LEU A 542 12.22 10.29 2.42
C LEU A 542 10.90 11.08 2.44
N CYS A 543 10.33 11.37 3.61
CA CYS A 543 9.11 12.16 3.75
C CYS A 543 9.15 13.45 2.89
N PRO A 544 8.12 13.71 2.06
CA PRO A 544 8.03 14.96 1.31
C PRO A 544 7.91 16.19 2.22
N GLU A 545 8.57 17.29 1.84
CA GLU A 545 8.58 18.51 2.65
C GLU A 545 7.14 19.05 2.86
N GLY A 546 6.82 19.35 4.13
CA GLY A 546 5.48 19.79 4.55
C GLY A 546 4.50 18.68 4.94
N GLN A 547 4.76 17.39 4.69
CA GLN A 547 3.81 16.29 4.97
C GLN A 547 3.84 15.76 6.42
N LYS A 548 4.04 16.66 7.38
CA LYS A 548 4.03 16.36 8.82
C LYS A 548 2.97 17.20 9.53
N ASN A 549 2.51 16.75 10.69
CA ASN A 549 1.59 17.48 11.56
C ASN A 549 0.27 17.83 10.83
N PHE A 550 -0.36 16.83 10.24
CA PHE A 550 -1.73 16.91 9.70
C PHE A 550 -1.96 17.95 8.58
N THR A 551 -0.92 18.31 7.83
CA THR A 551 -0.99 19.37 6.80
C THR A 551 -2.13 19.19 5.79
N ASP A 552 -2.31 18.00 5.20
CA ASP A 552 -3.39 17.81 4.22
C ASP A 552 -4.79 17.89 4.87
N LEU A 553 -4.97 17.23 6.02
CA LEU A 553 -6.19 17.26 6.82
C LEU A 553 -6.60 18.70 7.20
N LEU A 554 -5.64 19.48 7.72
CA LEU A 554 -5.79 20.90 8.05
C LEU A 554 -6.29 21.73 6.86
N HIS A 555 -5.68 21.53 5.69
CA HIS A 555 -6.01 22.30 4.50
C HIS A 555 -7.33 21.86 3.85
N ARG A 556 -7.66 20.57 3.86
CA ARG A 556 -8.90 20.05 3.25
C ARG A 556 -10.14 20.23 4.12
N PHE A 557 -10.00 20.06 5.44
CA PHE A 557 -11.13 19.97 6.36
C PHE A 557 -11.17 21.05 7.43
N GLY A 558 -10.03 21.62 7.85
CA GLY A 558 -9.97 22.68 8.86
C GLY A 558 -10.68 24.01 8.52
N LYS A 559 -11.41 24.07 7.40
CA LYS A 559 -12.32 25.17 7.00
C LYS A 559 -13.72 24.70 6.57
N THR A 560 -14.01 23.40 6.65
CA THR A 560 -15.32 22.79 6.39
C THR A 560 -15.89 22.06 7.62
N THR A 561 -15.05 21.69 8.61
CA THR A 561 -15.49 21.16 9.91
C THR A 561 -16.01 22.26 10.85
N PRO A 562 -16.88 21.93 11.82
CA PRO A 562 -17.41 22.87 12.79
C PRO A 562 -16.48 23.04 14.00
N TYR A 563 -16.71 24.07 14.81
CA TYR A 563 -16.39 24.06 16.25
C TYR A 563 -17.54 23.38 17.00
N SER A 564 -17.43 23.17 18.33
CA SER A 564 -18.58 22.69 19.14
C SER A 564 -19.85 23.54 18.87
N PHE A 565 -21.01 22.87 18.81
CA PHE A 565 -22.29 23.56 18.58
C PHE A 565 -22.78 24.28 19.84
N PRO A 566 -23.46 25.44 19.71
CA PRO A 566 -24.15 26.04 20.86
C PRO A 566 -25.26 25.10 21.34
N SER A 567 -25.26 24.74 22.63
CA SER A 567 -26.23 23.79 23.22
C SER A 567 -27.67 24.17 22.88
N SER A 568 -28.41 23.20 22.34
CA SER A 568 -29.85 23.28 22.07
C SER A 568 -30.71 23.35 23.35
N SER A 569 -30.13 23.05 24.51
CA SER A 569 -30.79 23.06 25.81
C SER A 569 -31.40 24.42 26.18
N SER A 570 -32.43 24.41 27.02
CA SER A 570 -32.91 25.63 27.70
C SER A 570 -32.08 26.02 28.93
N ASN A 571 -31.20 25.12 29.41
CA ASN A 571 -30.44 25.27 30.65
C ASN A 571 -29.21 26.19 30.46
N LYS A 572 -29.03 27.16 31.36
CA LYS A 572 -27.94 28.14 31.29
C LYS A 572 -26.57 27.59 31.67
N THR A 573 -26.49 26.53 32.47
CA THR A 573 -25.23 25.82 32.73
C THR A 573 -24.78 25.07 31.48
N ALA A 574 -25.70 24.32 30.83
CA ALA A 574 -25.44 23.63 29.57
C ALA A 574 -24.99 24.60 28.46
N GLN A 575 -25.69 25.73 28.28
CA GLN A 575 -25.30 26.75 27.30
C GLN A 575 -23.90 27.32 27.58
N ALA A 576 -23.57 27.65 28.84
CA ALA A 576 -22.23 28.15 29.19
C ALA A 576 -21.12 27.10 29.04
N LEU A 577 -21.43 25.81 29.22
CA LEU A 577 -20.52 24.69 29.01
C LEU A 577 -20.25 24.44 27.51
N ALA A 578 -21.29 24.54 26.66
CA ALA A 578 -21.11 24.50 25.20
C ALA A 578 -20.35 25.74 24.68
N GLU A 579 -20.57 26.93 25.25
CA GLU A 579 -19.75 28.12 24.97
C GLU A 579 -18.28 27.90 25.37
N LYS A 580 -18.00 27.26 26.52
CA LYS A 580 -16.64 26.82 26.90
C LYS A 580 -16.07 25.82 25.88
N ALA A 581 -16.82 24.77 25.53
CA ALA A 581 -16.39 23.77 24.55
C ALA A 581 -16.08 24.40 23.19
N GLN A 582 -16.92 25.30 22.69
CA GLN A 582 -16.72 26.03 21.43
C GLN A 582 -15.45 26.90 21.47
N SER A 583 -15.08 27.46 22.62
CA SER A 583 -13.83 28.22 22.79
C SER A 583 -12.56 27.35 22.86
N LEU A 584 -12.71 26.03 23.07
CA LEU A 584 -11.60 25.07 23.24
C LEU A 584 -11.49 24.08 22.07
N ALA A 585 -12.53 23.92 21.25
CA ALA A 585 -12.53 23.08 20.06
C ALA A 585 -11.49 23.53 19.03
N GLN A 586 -10.79 22.57 18.41
CA GLN A 586 -9.76 22.80 17.40
C GLN A 586 -10.03 21.93 16.16
N PRO A 587 -10.98 22.34 15.29
CA PRO A 587 -11.25 21.63 14.03
C PRO A 587 -10.01 21.58 13.10
N PRO A 588 -9.74 20.44 12.43
CA PRO A 588 -10.58 19.25 12.31
C PRO A 588 -10.31 18.15 13.36
N PHE A 589 -9.50 18.43 14.38
CA PHE A 589 -8.98 17.42 15.34
C PHE A 589 -9.99 17.05 16.41
N TRP A 590 -10.44 18.03 17.19
CA TRP A 590 -11.46 17.85 18.22
C TRP A 590 -12.55 18.93 18.14
N TYR A 591 -13.78 18.46 18.01
CA TYR A 591 -14.98 19.29 17.80
C TYR A 591 -16.24 18.45 18.09
N SER A 592 -17.42 19.07 18.06
CA SER A 592 -18.68 18.36 18.22
C SER A 592 -19.83 18.97 17.42
N PHE A 593 -20.89 18.20 17.21
CA PHE A 593 -22.09 18.62 16.51
C PHE A 593 -23.33 17.82 16.92
N GLU A 594 -24.50 18.45 16.80
CA GLU A 594 -25.82 17.82 16.98
C GLU A 594 -26.42 17.46 15.61
N TYR A 595 -27.08 16.30 15.51
CA TYR A 595 -27.81 15.88 14.31
C TYR A 595 -29.09 15.11 14.71
N GLY A 596 -30.23 15.80 14.80
CA GLY A 596 -31.45 15.16 15.27
C GLY A 596 -31.36 14.76 16.75
N MET A 597 -31.58 13.49 17.05
CA MET A 597 -31.52 12.93 18.41
C MET A 597 -30.11 12.51 18.89
N VAL A 598 -29.03 12.81 18.16
CA VAL A 598 -27.64 12.52 18.59
C VAL A 598 -26.78 13.78 18.73
N HIS A 599 -25.94 13.79 19.76
CA HIS A 599 -24.76 14.64 19.89
C HIS A 599 -23.51 13.78 19.63
N ILE A 600 -22.64 14.25 18.74
CA ILE A 600 -21.41 13.56 18.35
C ILE A 600 -20.21 14.46 18.66
N ALA A 601 -19.27 13.97 19.47
CA ALA A 601 -17.95 14.56 19.61
C ALA A 601 -16.91 13.75 18.82
N VAL A 602 -15.94 14.45 18.24
CA VAL A 602 -14.74 13.87 17.62
C VAL A 602 -13.53 14.28 18.46
N ILE A 603 -12.60 13.35 18.65
CA ILE A 603 -11.35 13.53 19.39
C ILE A 603 -10.13 13.07 18.57
N ASP A 604 -8.99 13.66 18.86
CA ASP A 604 -7.66 13.31 18.36
C ASP A 604 -7.01 12.32 19.33
N THR A 605 -6.75 11.10 18.86
CA THR A 605 -6.12 10.01 19.63
C THR A 605 -4.60 9.93 19.44
N GLU A 606 -4.02 10.90 18.72
CA GLU A 606 -2.62 10.90 18.29
C GLU A 606 -1.78 11.85 19.16
N THR A 607 -2.31 13.04 19.47
CA THR A 607 -1.58 14.09 20.20
C THR A 607 -2.46 14.91 21.17
N ASP A 608 -1.89 15.94 21.81
CA ASP A 608 -2.54 16.88 22.75
C ASP A 608 -3.16 16.29 24.04
N PHE A 609 -2.80 15.06 24.44
CA PHE A 609 -3.05 14.51 25.78
C PHE A 609 -1.78 13.86 26.42
N PRO A 610 -1.77 13.56 27.73
CA PRO A 610 -0.59 13.03 28.41
C PRO A 610 -0.12 11.68 27.85
N ASN A 611 1.14 11.62 27.41
CA ASN A 611 1.76 10.47 26.75
C ASN A 611 1.08 10.03 25.43
N ALA A 612 0.37 10.94 24.75
CA ALA A 612 -0.26 10.65 23.46
C ALA A 612 0.73 10.05 22.45
N PRO A 613 0.35 8.99 21.68
CA PRO A 613 1.29 8.15 20.93
C PRO A 613 2.24 8.90 20.00
N ASP A 614 1.71 9.87 19.24
CA ASP A 614 2.46 10.59 18.21
C ASP A 614 3.10 11.87 18.78
N GLY A 615 2.72 12.25 19.99
CA GLY A 615 3.27 13.40 20.71
C GLY A 615 4.79 13.29 20.95
N LYS A 616 5.40 14.43 21.27
CA LYS A 616 6.86 14.61 21.42
C LYS A 616 7.58 13.55 22.26
N ASP A 617 6.97 13.13 23.35
CA ASP A 617 7.53 12.15 24.29
C ASP A 617 6.69 10.84 24.29
N GLY A 618 5.88 10.63 23.24
CA GLY A 618 4.98 9.50 23.01
C GLY A 618 5.62 8.26 22.38
N SER A 619 4.86 7.18 22.25
CA SER A 619 5.34 5.84 21.87
C SER A 619 5.70 5.65 20.38
N ALA A 620 5.12 6.43 19.47
CA ALA A 620 5.47 6.43 18.04
C ALA A 620 6.67 7.35 17.71
N HIS A 621 7.06 8.22 18.64
CA HIS A 621 8.20 9.16 18.51
C HIS A 621 8.12 10.15 17.33
N LEU A 622 6.94 10.35 16.74
CA LEU A 622 6.74 11.21 15.55
C LEU A 622 6.84 12.71 15.87
N GLY A 623 6.50 13.11 17.11
CA GLY A 623 6.63 14.49 17.59
C GLY A 623 5.59 15.46 17.00
N THR A 624 4.37 14.98 16.78
CA THR A 624 3.24 15.79 16.29
C THR A 624 2.63 16.63 17.40
N GLY A 625 2.00 17.74 17.03
CA GLY A 625 1.49 18.75 17.95
C GLY A 625 2.61 19.58 18.62
N PRO A 626 2.28 20.35 19.68
CA PRO A 626 0.93 20.54 20.19
C PRO A 626 0.07 21.36 19.21
N LEU A 627 -1.18 20.94 19.05
CA LEU A 627 -2.19 21.56 18.20
C LEU A 627 -2.99 22.65 18.94
N GLY A 628 -3.05 22.58 20.28
CA GLY A 628 -3.67 23.55 21.17
C GLY A 628 -2.79 23.91 22.37
N ALA A 629 -3.43 24.43 23.42
CA ALA A 629 -2.82 24.62 24.74
C ALA A 629 -2.79 23.29 25.53
N PRO A 630 -1.90 23.15 26.55
CA PRO A 630 -1.88 21.95 27.39
C PRO A 630 -3.25 21.63 27.99
N ASN A 631 -3.67 20.37 27.90
CA ASN A 631 -4.99 19.85 28.26
C ASN A 631 -6.20 20.42 27.48
N GLN A 632 -6.02 21.27 26.47
CA GLN A 632 -7.14 21.91 25.76
C GLN A 632 -8.16 20.91 25.19
N GLN A 633 -7.71 19.77 24.67
CA GLN A 633 -8.59 18.69 24.21
C GLN A 633 -9.41 18.05 25.34
N LEU A 634 -8.81 17.82 26.51
CA LEU A 634 -9.50 17.23 27.66
C LEU A 634 -10.48 18.23 28.31
N ASP A 635 -10.05 19.49 28.46
CA ASP A 635 -10.89 20.59 28.92
C ASP A 635 -12.04 20.92 27.94
N PHE A 636 -11.84 20.67 26.63
CA PHE A 636 -12.89 20.68 25.61
C PHE A 636 -13.88 19.56 25.86
N LEU A 637 -13.43 18.30 25.87
CA LEU A 637 -14.31 17.13 25.96
C LEU A 637 -15.11 17.13 27.26
N GLU A 638 -14.51 17.47 28.40
CA GLU A 638 -15.23 17.59 29.67
C GLU A 638 -16.32 18.68 29.60
N ALA A 639 -16.05 19.83 28.97
CA ALA A 639 -17.06 20.88 28.81
C ALA A 639 -18.17 20.47 27.83
N ASP A 640 -17.81 19.79 26.75
CA ASP A 640 -18.71 19.38 25.69
C ASP A 640 -19.71 18.33 26.18
N LEU A 641 -19.21 17.23 26.76
CA LEU A 641 -20.06 16.15 27.27
C LEU A 641 -20.91 16.60 28.48
N ALA A 642 -20.43 17.55 29.29
CA ALA A 642 -21.22 18.17 30.36
C ALA A 642 -22.33 19.12 29.85
N SER A 643 -22.25 19.57 28.60
CA SER A 643 -23.25 20.48 27.99
C SER A 643 -24.47 19.76 27.39
N VAL A 644 -24.40 18.42 27.28
CA VAL A 644 -25.40 17.61 26.57
C VAL A 644 -26.69 17.48 27.39
N ASP A 645 -27.80 17.91 26.78
CA ASP A 645 -29.16 17.74 27.28
C ASP A 645 -29.77 16.48 26.66
N ARG A 646 -29.79 15.40 27.43
CA ARG A 646 -30.29 14.08 27.00
C ARG A 646 -31.80 14.08 26.75
N SER A 647 -32.52 15.16 27.11
CA SER A 647 -33.92 15.37 26.71
C SER A 647 -34.08 16.03 25.33
N VAL A 648 -32.97 16.43 24.68
CA VAL A 648 -32.93 16.92 23.29
C VAL A 648 -32.08 16.00 22.41
N THR A 649 -30.89 15.62 22.87
CA THR A 649 -29.99 14.66 22.21
C THR A 649 -29.78 13.46 23.14
N PRO A 650 -30.74 12.51 23.19
CA PRO A 650 -30.62 11.32 24.05
C PRO A 650 -29.38 10.48 23.71
N TRP A 651 -28.98 10.41 22.44
CA TRP A 651 -27.78 9.68 22.04
C TRP A 651 -26.53 10.54 22.14
N LEU A 652 -25.50 9.98 22.77
CA LEU A 652 -24.19 10.59 22.94
C LEU A 652 -23.11 9.65 22.40
N ILE A 653 -22.44 10.06 21.33
CA ILE A 653 -21.37 9.31 20.67
C ILE A 653 -20.07 10.10 20.74
N VAL A 654 -18.96 9.40 20.98
CA VAL A 654 -17.61 9.97 20.83
C VAL A 654 -16.80 9.10 19.87
N ALA A 655 -16.14 9.74 18.91
CA ALA A 655 -15.36 9.09 17.87
C ALA A 655 -13.90 9.56 17.88
N GLY A 656 -12.97 8.62 17.75
CA GLY A 656 -11.53 8.86 17.59
C GLY A 656 -10.91 7.79 16.70
N HIS A 657 -9.59 7.80 16.53
CA HIS A 657 -8.91 6.83 15.67
C HIS A 657 -8.42 5.60 16.45
N ARG A 658 -7.43 5.74 17.35
CA ARG A 658 -6.83 4.60 18.07
C ARG A 658 -7.74 4.03 19.18
N PRO A 659 -8.09 2.73 19.17
CA PRO A 659 -8.89 2.10 20.21
C PRO A 659 -8.05 1.69 21.41
N TRP A 660 -8.61 1.79 22.62
CA TRP A 660 -8.09 1.09 23.79
C TRP A 660 -8.64 -0.33 23.94
N TYR A 661 -9.92 -0.54 23.59
CA TYR A 661 -10.52 -1.87 23.52
C TYR A 661 -10.37 -2.45 22.09
N THR A 662 -9.51 -3.46 21.94
CA THR A 662 -9.27 -4.18 20.69
C THR A 662 -8.89 -5.64 20.94
N THR A 663 -9.15 -6.53 19.97
CA THR A 663 -8.62 -7.90 19.93
C THR A 663 -7.20 -7.90 19.36
N GLY A 664 -6.19 -8.10 20.20
CA GLY A 664 -4.78 -8.07 19.77
C GLY A 664 -3.86 -7.41 20.80
N SER A 665 -2.83 -6.72 20.31
CA SER A 665 -1.80 -6.09 21.15
C SER A 665 -1.48 -4.61 20.81
N LYS A 666 -2.17 -4.00 19.84
CA LYS A 666 -2.09 -2.56 19.50
C LYS A 666 -3.19 -1.75 20.24
N SER A 667 -3.37 -1.97 21.54
CA SER A 667 -4.33 -1.22 22.38
C SER A 667 -3.72 0.08 22.89
N CYS A 668 -4.35 1.24 22.63
CA CYS A 668 -3.88 2.53 23.14
C CYS A 668 -4.22 2.71 24.65
N THR A 669 -3.38 2.20 25.54
CA THR A 669 -3.55 2.33 27.00
C THR A 669 -3.54 3.77 27.50
N GLU A 670 -2.84 4.64 26.80
CA GLU A 670 -2.69 6.06 27.04
C GLU A 670 -3.99 6.80 26.70
N CYS A 671 -4.65 6.41 25.59
CA CYS A 671 -5.98 6.88 25.24
C CYS A 671 -7.01 6.47 26.31
N GLN A 672 -6.95 5.24 26.81
CA GLN A 672 -7.82 4.78 27.91
C GLN A 672 -7.66 5.68 29.14
N ALA A 673 -6.42 5.91 29.58
CA ALA A 673 -6.10 6.71 30.75
C ALA A 673 -6.43 8.21 30.61
N ALA A 674 -6.54 8.72 29.36
CA ALA A 674 -6.91 10.11 29.08
C ALA A 674 -8.42 10.31 28.95
N PHE A 675 -9.15 9.36 28.34
CA PHE A 675 -10.53 9.58 27.88
C PHE A 675 -11.59 8.70 28.55
N GLU A 676 -11.27 7.48 29.02
CA GLU A 676 -12.29 6.53 29.49
C GLU A 676 -13.08 7.05 30.70
N ASP A 677 -12.40 7.67 31.68
CA ASP A 677 -13.03 8.26 32.86
C ASP A 677 -14.03 9.37 32.48
N LEU A 678 -13.77 10.15 31.42
CA LEU A 678 -14.69 11.16 30.90
C LEU A 678 -15.89 10.51 30.19
N PHE A 679 -15.65 9.48 29.37
CA PHE A 679 -16.71 8.75 28.68
C PHE A 679 -17.70 8.11 29.68
N TYR A 680 -17.18 7.51 30.76
CA TYR A 680 -17.99 6.90 31.81
C TYR A 680 -18.68 7.95 32.69
N LYS A 681 -17.96 8.98 33.16
CA LYS A 681 -18.51 10.09 33.96
C LYS A 681 -19.68 10.80 33.26
N TYR A 682 -19.58 10.98 31.94
CA TYR A 682 -20.60 11.64 31.13
C TYR A 682 -21.41 10.66 30.28
N GLY A 683 -21.47 9.39 30.65
CA GLY A 683 -22.43 8.40 30.13
C GLY A 683 -22.54 8.37 28.61
N VAL A 684 -21.41 8.35 27.92
CA VAL A 684 -21.33 8.13 26.46
C VAL A 684 -21.94 6.77 26.13
N ASP A 685 -22.81 6.71 25.12
CA ASP A 685 -23.51 5.46 24.77
C ASP A 685 -22.65 4.58 23.86
N VAL A 686 -21.95 5.19 22.91
CA VAL A 686 -21.08 4.48 21.94
C VAL A 686 -19.74 5.22 21.75
N GLY A 687 -18.65 4.50 21.96
CA GLY A 687 -17.29 4.87 21.53
C GLY A 687 -16.95 4.24 20.18
N VAL A 688 -16.50 5.04 19.22
CA VAL A 688 -16.25 4.64 17.82
C VAL A 688 -14.79 4.83 17.45
N PHE A 689 -14.11 3.77 17.03
CA PHE A 689 -12.66 3.76 16.78
C PHE A 689 -12.26 2.93 15.54
N GLY A 690 -11.05 3.14 15.02
CA GLY A 690 -10.44 2.45 13.88
C GLY A 690 -9.09 1.85 14.24
N HIS A 691 -8.03 2.22 13.52
CA HIS A 691 -6.60 1.86 13.69
C HIS A 691 -6.24 0.37 13.59
N GLN A 692 -7.24 -0.50 13.63
CA GLN A 692 -7.09 -1.94 13.63
C GLN A 692 -7.90 -2.42 12.44
N HIS A 693 -7.21 -3.02 11.47
CA HIS A 693 -7.75 -3.24 10.13
C HIS A 693 -8.73 -4.43 10.07
N ASN A 694 -9.72 -4.44 10.96
CA ASN A 694 -10.75 -5.45 11.12
C ASN A 694 -11.97 -4.83 11.84
N SER A 695 -13.09 -5.54 11.84
CA SER A 695 -14.34 -5.09 12.45
C SER A 695 -14.55 -5.76 13.80
N GLN A 696 -14.83 -4.99 14.86
CA GLN A 696 -15.01 -5.51 16.22
C GLN A 696 -16.12 -4.78 16.99
N ARG A 697 -16.75 -5.48 17.94
CA ARG A 697 -17.66 -4.90 18.92
C ARG A 697 -17.48 -5.55 20.28
N PHE A 698 -17.53 -4.73 21.32
CA PHE A 698 -17.47 -5.15 22.70
C PHE A 698 -18.85 -5.09 23.37
N GLN A 699 -19.01 -5.83 24.46
CA GLN A 699 -20.03 -5.50 25.46
C GLN A 699 -19.72 -4.12 26.04
N PRO A 700 -20.71 -3.39 26.58
CA PRO A 700 -20.46 -2.18 27.33
C PRO A 700 -19.45 -2.45 28.46
N VAL A 701 -18.42 -1.63 28.57
CA VAL A 701 -17.21 -1.94 29.35
C VAL A 701 -16.58 -0.67 29.91
N TYR A 702 -16.10 -0.75 31.14
CA TYR A 702 -15.36 0.32 31.82
C TYR A 702 -14.23 -0.28 32.65
N ASN A 703 -13.02 0.27 32.57
CA ASN A 703 -11.83 -0.20 33.28
C ASN A 703 -11.67 -1.74 33.17
N ASN A 704 -11.66 -2.23 31.92
CA ASN A 704 -11.56 -3.63 31.54
C ASN A 704 -12.63 -4.57 32.13
N THR A 705 -13.72 -4.02 32.67
CA THR A 705 -14.81 -4.76 33.31
C THR A 705 -16.11 -4.57 32.52
N ALA A 706 -16.71 -5.66 32.05
CA ALA A 706 -18.00 -5.61 31.36
C ALA A 706 -19.12 -5.16 32.31
N ASP A 707 -20.02 -4.31 31.81
CA ASP A 707 -21.23 -3.93 32.51
C ASP A 707 -22.16 -5.15 32.68
N PRO A 708 -22.61 -5.49 33.90
CA PRO A 708 -23.47 -6.65 34.15
C PRO A 708 -24.87 -6.54 33.52
N LYS A 709 -25.30 -5.35 33.07
CA LYS A 709 -26.56 -5.14 32.35
C LYS A 709 -26.43 -5.46 30.85
N GLY A 710 -25.20 -5.50 30.31
CA GLY A 710 -24.95 -5.64 28.87
C GLY A 710 -25.65 -4.55 28.06
N LEU A 711 -26.21 -4.89 26.90
CA LEU A 711 -26.89 -3.94 26.00
C LEU A 711 -28.25 -3.40 26.50
N ASN A 712 -28.61 -3.60 27.78
CA ASN A 712 -29.91 -3.20 28.35
C ASN A 712 -29.73 -2.18 29.48
N ASP A 713 -29.64 -0.90 29.09
CA ASP A 713 -29.41 0.27 29.94
C ASP A 713 -28.08 0.27 30.75
N PRO A 714 -26.93 -0.06 30.12
CA PRO A 714 -25.61 -0.05 30.76
C PRO A 714 -25.26 1.34 31.33
N ASP A 715 -24.47 1.35 32.41
CA ASP A 715 -23.82 2.55 32.93
C ASP A 715 -22.55 2.85 32.11
N ALA A 716 -21.87 1.82 31.58
CA ALA A 716 -20.69 1.96 30.72
C ALA A 716 -21.01 2.17 29.22
N PRO A 717 -20.09 2.77 28.44
CA PRO A 717 -20.23 2.88 26.97
C PRO A 717 -20.06 1.53 26.27
N MET A 718 -20.77 1.34 25.15
CA MET A 718 -20.45 0.29 24.17
C MET A 718 -19.29 0.75 23.28
N TYR A 719 -18.35 -0.14 22.95
CA TYR A 719 -17.21 0.19 22.08
C TYR A 719 -17.25 -0.62 20.77
N ILE A 720 -16.97 0.06 19.66
CA ILE A 720 -16.82 -0.56 18.34
C ILE A 720 -15.49 -0.16 17.68
N VAL A 721 -14.97 -1.07 16.87
CA VAL A 721 -13.80 -0.86 16.00
C VAL A 721 -14.25 -1.11 14.56
N ALA A 722 -14.08 -0.11 13.69
CA ALA A 722 -14.59 -0.09 12.32
C ALA A 722 -13.48 0.17 11.28
N GLY A 723 -12.23 -0.15 11.62
CA GLY A 723 -11.06 -0.04 10.73
C GLY A 723 -10.97 -1.11 9.64
N GLY A 724 -11.97 -1.99 9.50
CA GLY A 724 -12.03 -2.97 8.43
C GLY A 724 -12.26 -2.38 7.02
N ALA A 725 -12.33 -1.05 6.86
CA ALA A 725 -12.91 -0.43 5.66
C ALA A 725 -12.05 -0.63 4.40
N GLY A 726 -10.72 -0.75 4.54
CA GLY A 726 -9.93 -1.59 3.64
C GLY A 726 -8.77 -0.94 2.92
N ASN A 727 -7.87 -0.33 3.69
CA ASN A 727 -6.61 0.25 3.23
C ASN A 727 -5.61 -0.75 2.62
N ILE A 728 -4.46 -0.19 2.21
CA ILE A 728 -3.37 -0.86 1.48
C ILE A 728 -2.58 -1.90 2.31
N GLU A 729 -2.53 -1.79 3.64
CA GLU A 729 -1.94 -2.85 4.49
C GLU A 729 -2.82 -4.12 4.50
N GLY A 730 -4.12 -3.96 4.28
CA GLY A 730 -5.10 -5.03 4.26
C GLY A 730 -5.56 -5.50 5.65
N PRO A 731 -6.38 -6.57 5.73
CA PRO A 731 -7.02 -6.97 6.98
C PRO A 731 -6.04 -7.50 8.04
N ALA A 732 -6.16 -7.00 9.26
CA ALA A 732 -5.36 -7.42 10.41
C ALA A 732 -5.98 -8.64 11.10
N ASP A 733 -5.18 -9.68 11.37
CA ASP A 733 -5.60 -10.90 12.07
C ASP A 733 -6.34 -10.59 13.39
N VAL A 734 -7.45 -11.30 13.64
CA VAL A 734 -8.19 -11.18 14.90
C VAL A 734 -7.40 -11.81 16.04
N GLY A 735 -6.77 -10.96 16.86
CA GLY A 735 -5.90 -11.38 17.96
C GLY A 735 -6.62 -11.93 19.19
N THR A 736 -5.91 -11.92 20.33
CA THR A 736 -6.45 -12.32 21.64
C THR A 736 -7.76 -11.57 21.94
N LYS A 737 -8.83 -12.30 22.22
CA LYS A 737 -10.16 -11.74 22.54
C LYS A 737 -10.32 -11.58 24.06
N PRO A 738 -10.44 -10.35 24.61
CA PRO A 738 -10.92 -10.15 25.97
C PRO A 738 -12.29 -10.80 26.21
N ASN A 739 -12.61 -11.12 27.46
CA ASN A 739 -13.90 -11.74 27.83
C ASN A 739 -15.13 -10.85 27.54
N TYR A 740 -14.93 -9.55 27.35
CA TYR A 740 -15.95 -8.57 26.94
C TYR A 740 -16.08 -8.42 25.41
N THR A 741 -15.34 -9.20 24.59
CA THR A 741 -15.51 -9.22 23.12
C THR A 741 -16.85 -9.85 22.74
N ALA A 742 -17.70 -9.12 22.02
CA ALA A 742 -18.98 -9.62 21.51
C ALA A 742 -18.88 -10.10 20.05
N PHE A 743 -18.11 -9.39 19.22
CA PHE A 743 -17.87 -9.70 17.81
C PHE A 743 -16.45 -9.26 17.40
N ALA A 744 -15.82 -10.00 16.48
CA ALA A 744 -14.58 -9.60 15.81
C ALA A 744 -14.38 -10.42 14.52
N TYR A 745 -14.10 -9.75 13.40
CA TYR A 745 -14.08 -10.28 12.03
C TYR A 745 -13.01 -9.61 11.16
N ALA A 746 -12.23 -10.40 10.41
CA ALA A 746 -11.17 -9.92 9.53
C ALA A 746 -11.08 -10.65 8.17
N ASP A 747 -12.07 -11.48 7.80
CA ASP A 747 -11.94 -12.35 6.62
C ASP A 747 -12.03 -11.58 5.29
N GLU A 748 -12.73 -10.44 5.28
CA GLU A 748 -12.88 -9.49 4.16
C GLU A 748 -13.00 -8.05 4.71
N PHE A 749 -12.92 -7.05 3.82
CA PHE A 749 -13.22 -5.67 4.19
C PHE A 749 -14.68 -5.49 4.63
N SER A 750 -14.86 -4.64 5.64
CA SER A 750 -16.13 -4.41 6.31
C SER A 750 -16.18 -3.05 7.00
N TYR A 751 -17.39 -2.52 7.19
CA TYR A 751 -17.66 -1.21 7.79
C TYR A 751 -18.88 -1.31 8.73
N ALA A 752 -19.21 -0.23 9.44
CA ALA A 752 -20.36 -0.21 10.35
C ALA A 752 -21.43 0.81 9.92
N THR A 753 -22.70 0.48 10.17
CA THR A 753 -23.83 1.42 10.12
C THR A 753 -24.41 1.57 11.50
N ILE A 754 -24.55 2.81 11.99
CA ILE A 754 -25.23 3.15 13.24
C ILE A 754 -26.61 3.71 12.90
N LYS A 755 -27.65 3.11 13.48
CA LYS A 755 -29.06 3.36 13.19
C LYS A 755 -29.76 3.86 14.45
N PHE A 756 -30.20 5.10 14.43
CA PHE A 756 -30.92 5.73 15.54
C PHE A 756 -32.40 5.40 15.37
N LEU A 757 -32.89 4.36 16.05
CA LEU A 757 -34.23 3.80 15.80
C LEU A 757 -35.33 4.58 16.54
N ASN A 758 -34.99 5.21 17.67
CA ASN A 758 -35.81 6.13 18.47
C ASN A 758 -34.93 6.66 19.64
N GLU A 759 -35.52 7.45 20.53
CA GLU A 759 -34.90 8.01 21.74
C GLU A 759 -34.32 6.99 22.73
N SER A 760 -34.66 5.69 22.62
CA SER A 760 -34.29 4.63 23.58
C SER A 760 -33.75 3.34 22.96
N SER A 761 -33.66 3.25 21.63
CA SER A 761 -32.99 2.15 20.92
C SER A 761 -32.06 2.64 19.81
N LEU A 762 -30.78 2.27 19.88
CA LEU A 762 -29.76 2.48 18.86
C LEU A 762 -29.26 1.12 18.39
N GLN A 763 -29.14 0.92 17.08
CA GLN A 763 -28.64 -0.32 16.49
C GLN A 763 -27.30 -0.08 15.80
N VAL A 764 -26.37 -1.02 15.97
CA VAL A 764 -25.10 -1.08 15.20
C VAL A 764 -25.07 -2.39 14.44
N ASP A 765 -24.93 -2.29 13.12
CA ASP A 765 -24.70 -3.41 12.22
C ASP A 765 -23.31 -3.31 11.61
N PHE A 766 -22.59 -4.43 11.52
CA PHE A 766 -21.38 -4.55 10.72
C PHE A 766 -21.69 -5.19 9.38
N LEU A 767 -21.17 -4.61 8.31
CA LEU A 767 -21.50 -4.93 6.93
C LEU A 767 -20.24 -5.30 6.15
N LYS A 768 -20.26 -6.45 5.47
CA LYS A 768 -19.22 -6.84 4.53
C LYS A 768 -19.28 -5.95 3.29
N SER A 769 -18.18 -5.26 2.96
CA SER A 769 -18.16 -4.26 1.88
C SER A 769 -18.44 -4.88 0.50
N SER A 770 -17.92 -6.08 0.25
CA SER A 770 -18.03 -6.78 -1.03
C SER A 770 -19.47 -7.17 -1.39
N THR A 771 -20.33 -7.51 -0.40
CA THR A 771 -21.69 -8.03 -0.62
C THR A 771 -22.81 -7.20 0.01
N GLY A 772 -22.57 -6.49 1.11
CA GLY A 772 -23.61 -5.91 1.98
C GLY A 772 -24.22 -6.92 2.96
N GLU A 773 -23.57 -8.07 3.15
CA GLU A 773 -23.94 -9.08 4.15
C GLU A 773 -23.74 -8.51 5.57
N VAL A 774 -24.79 -8.60 6.41
CA VAL A 774 -24.73 -8.25 7.83
C VAL A 774 -23.94 -9.33 8.57
N LEU A 775 -22.74 -8.98 9.03
CA LEU A 775 -21.79 -9.84 9.73
C LEU A 775 -22.11 -9.95 11.23
N ASP A 776 -22.57 -8.85 11.80
CA ASP A 776 -23.00 -8.72 13.20
C ASP A 776 -24.07 -7.63 13.28
N SER A 777 -24.96 -7.76 14.26
CA SER A 777 -26.07 -6.84 14.49
C SER A 777 -26.40 -6.80 15.97
N SER A 778 -26.54 -5.59 16.51
CA SER A 778 -26.80 -5.39 17.94
C SER A 778 -27.66 -4.15 18.17
N THR A 779 -28.52 -4.21 19.19
CA THR A 779 -29.30 -3.05 19.63
C THR A 779 -28.93 -2.72 21.07
N LEU A 780 -28.41 -1.52 21.27
CA LEU A 780 -28.23 -0.90 22.57
C LEU A 780 -29.54 -0.22 22.97
N TYR A 781 -30.07 -0.62 24.13
CA TYR A 781 -31.20 0.04 24.77
C TYR A 781 -30.68 0.92 25.90
N LYS A 782 -31.19 2.15 26.00
CA LYS A 782 -30.84 3.11 27.05
C LYS A 782 -32.12 3.85 27.48
N SER A 783 -32.26 4.09 28.77
CA SER A 783 -33.49 4.67 29.34
C SER A 783 -33.48 6.20 29.39
N HIS A 784 -32.29 6.81 29.40
CA HIS A 784 -32.03 8.25 29.45
C HIS A 784 -32.90 9.00 30.50
N THR A 785 -33.09 8.41 31.69
CA THR A 785 -33.98 8.97 32.73
C THR A 785 -33.50 10.30 33.31
N GLU A 786 -32.20 10.59 33.21
CA GLU A 786 -31.60 11.87 33.62
C GLU A 786 -31.50 12.81 32.40
N SER A 787 -32.06 14.02 32.51
CA SER A 787 -32.08 14.99 31.40
C SER A 787 -30.72 15.61 31.08
N PHE A 788 -29.75 15.52 31.99
CA PHE A 788 -28.35 15.93 31.80
C PHE A 788 -27.48 14.86 32.44
N VAL A 789 -26.27 14.63 31.91
CA VAL A 789 -25.45 13.52 32.44
C VAL A 789 -24.79 13.90 33.77
N VAL A 790 -24.08 15.04 33.83
CA VAL A 790 -23.65 15.71 35.08
C VAL A 790 -23.54 17.22 34.83
N GLN A 791 -23.92 18.06 35.81
CA GLN A 791 -23.71 19.52 35.84
C GLN A 791 -23.11 19.98 37.17
#